data_AF-C7NUK5-F1
#
_entry.id   AF-C7NUK5-F1
#
_cell.length_a   1.000
_cell.length_b   1.000
_cell.length_c   1.000
_cell.angle_alpha   90.00
_cell.angle_beta   90.00
_cell.angle_gamma   90.00
#
_symmetry.space_group_name_H-M   'P 1'
#
loop_
_entity.id
_entity.type
_entity.pdbx_description
1 polymer ?
#
loop_
_entity_poly.entity_id
_entity_poly.type
_entity_poly.pdbx_seq_one_letter_code
_entity_poly.pdbx_strand_id
1 'polypeptide(L)'
;MRNDPQIDGATARERIYETFTDRDQNVESAVADGLVVGTERLGLSIGFFSRIDDGEQVIVRSIGEHPLLQPGETCPIEAAYCRRTVELDGLLSVQDAAVSTAISENAYETFDLGAYIGCKIVVDDEVYGTVCFGDKEPREAAFSEAEELFVELLARLTGQALERRRHARELAARNERLDAERERFRGIAETSFDALFRLDRDMTVTYVSAAIERVLGYDRASVVGVPLDRFIAPEAVETVARLHRRLMDGETVELQEVQFHDAADDPVTLEINARPITEDGTVTGVQGVARDVTDRQAREEALRIRTRAMDEAEIGITITTVNGAGASITYVNDAFERLTGYDASQADDAEFRFLHGPATDPKTVERIGEHVERGETVTVEMITYTSDGRPFWNRMTATPITDATGAVTHVLGFHDDVTDRKRGEKLLERLNRVLRHNLRNDMTVLLGQSDRLRGSEAGAAVADELESIVGDVLELAEGARRLERLARQPWEPERLDPATVVAEAVADPLDRHPEATLTHEIATDREICAGAETRIAVAELVENALEHDDDPPTQVTITARDDGEWIELTVADDGPGVPDLETDVIASGEETPLAHGRGLGLWLVNWIVTRYGGSFQLRSGDGDPPGTVATMRLPGIEHEAPLEAACKRPTTLGR
;
A
#
# COMPACT_ATOMS: atom_id res chain seq x y z
N MET A 1 -3.97 40.30 94.02
CA MET A 1 -3.31 41.54 93.55
C MET A 1 -2.04 41.21 92.75
N ARG A 2 -2.20 40.94 91.46
CA ARG A 2 -1.18 41.23 90.45
C ARG A 2 -1.78 42.32 89.56
N ASN A 3 -1.46 43.58 89.86
CA ASN A 3 -1.71 44.67 88.93
C ASN A 3 -0.47 44.75 88.04
N ASP A 4 -0.46 44.03 86.92
CA ASP A 4 0.42 44.42 85.82
C ASP A 4 -0.12 45.75 85.27
N PRO A 5 0.72 46.77 85.04
CA PRO A 5 0.24 48.07 84.57
C PRO A 5 -0.31 47.93 83.15
N GLN A 6 -1.60 48.25 82.98
CA GLN A 6 -2.20 48.40 81.66
C GLN A 6 -1.37 49.40 80.84
N ILE A 7 -0.95 49.00 79.65
CA ILE A 7 -0.26 49.90 78.72
C ILE A 7 -1.22 50.99 78.25
N ASP A 8 -0.72 52.22 78.04
CA ASP A 8 -1.56 53.33 77.59
C ASP A 8 -2.13 53.07 76.16
N GLY A 9 -3.26 53.69 75.85
CA GLY A 9 -3.97 53.45 74.60
C GLY A 9 -3.24 53.90 73.33
N ALA A 10 -2.35 54.91 73.42
CA ALA A 10 -1.56 55.35 72.28
C ALA A 10 -0.45 54.34 71.96
N THR A 11 0.25 53.86 72.99
CA THR A 11 1.31 52.84 72.90
C THR A 11 0.74 51.51 72.40
N ALA A 12 -0.43 51.08 72.89
CA ALA A 12 -1.07 49.84 72.43
C ALA A 12 -1.47 49.90 70.95
N ARG A 13 -1.98 51.06 70.50
CA ARG A 13 -2.38 51.26 69.11
C ARG A 13 -1.17 51.29 68.17
N GLU A 14 -0.08 51.96 68.56
CA GLU A 14 1.17 52.01 67.80
C GLU A 14 1.74 50.61 67.58
N ARG A 15 1.86 49.81 68.64
CA ARG A 15 2.34 48.43 68.57
C ARG A 15 1.53 47.56 67.63
N ILE A 16 0.18 47.62 67.69
CA ILE A 16 -0.67 46.84 66.76
C ILE A 16 -0.48 47.31 65.32
N TYR A 17 -0.37 48.62 65.05
CA TYR A 17 -0.13 49.07 63.68
C TYR A 17 1.20 48.55 63.15
N GLU A 18 2.28 48.61 63.93
CA GLU A 18 3.60 48.07 63.55
C GLU A 18 3.52 46.58 63.23
N THR A 19 2.89 45.80 64.12
CA THR A 19 2.69 44.35 63.94
C THR A 19 1.95 44.00 62.63
N PHE A 20 0.89 44.74 62.27
CA PHE A 20 0.08 44.40 61.09
C PHE A 20 0.53 45.12 59.79
N THR A 21 1.52 46.01 59.87
CA THR A 21 2.13 46.67 58.69
C THR A 21 3.47 46.07 58.28
N ASP A 22 4.12 45.29 59.15
CA ASP A 22 5.30 44.50 58.78
C ASP A 22 4.93 43.49 57.67
N ARG A 23 5.58 43.62 56.50
CA ARG A 23 5.34 42.79 55.32
C ARG A 23 6.06 41.45 55.39
N ASP A 24 7.08 41.33 56.23
CA ASP A 24 7.90 40.12 56.36
C ASP A 24 7.34 39.20 57.45
N GLN A 25 6.40 39.69 58.29
CA GLN A 25 5.75 38.92 59.33
C GLN A 25 4.59 38.06 58.80
N ASN A 26 4.51 36.80 59.24
CA ASN A 26 3.36 35.93 58.97
C ASN A 26 2.12 36.45 59.69
N VAL A 27 0.96 36.41 59.03
CA VAL A 27 -0.35 36.84 59.59
C VAL A 27 -0.65 36.17 60.93
N GLU A 28 -0.30 34.90 61.11
CA GLU A 28 -0.52 34.22 62.40
C GLU A 28 0.37 34.74 63.53
N SER A 29 1.59 35.16 63.21
CA SER A 29 2.48 35.81 64.17
C SER A 29 1.98 37.21 64.51
N ALA A 30 1.52 37.96 63.50
CA ALA A 30 0.91 39.27 63.70
C ALA A 30 -0.34 39.19 64.60
N VAL A 31 -1.17 38.16 64.41
CA VAL A 31 -2.32 37.89 65.28
C VAL A 31 -1.89 37.53 66.70
N ALA A 32 -0.88 36.67 66.87
CA ALA A 32 -0.38 36.31 68.20
C ALA A 32 0.17 37.53 68.96
N ASP A 33 0.95 38.38 68.30
CA ASP A 33 1.47 39.62 68.88
C ASP A 33 0.32 40.60 69.19
N GLY A 34 -0.67 40.70 68.31
CA GLY A 34 -1.89 41.47 68.54
C GLY A 34 -2.67 41.01 69.76
N LEU A 35 -2.75 39.69 70.01
CA LEU A 35 -3.35 39.12 71.22
C LEU A 35 -2.54 39.47 72.47
N VAL A 36 -1.20 39.46 72.42
CA VAL A 36 -0.36 39.90 73.55
C VAL A 36 -0.65 41.36 73.89
N VAL A 37 -0.59 42.25 72.90
CA VAL A 37 -0.88 43.68 73.09
C VAL A 37 -2.31 43.88 73.63
N GLY A 38 -3.27 43.06 73.18
CA GLY A 38 -4.64 43.12 73.68
C GLY A 38 -4.80 42.66 75.13
N THR A 39 -4.16 41.57 75.54
CA THR A 39 -4.15 41.12 76.95
C THR A 39 -3.53 42.17 77.88
N GLU A 40 -2.42 42.79 77.46
CA GLU A 40 -1.75 43.87 78.22
C GLU A 40 -2.62 45.15 78.30
N ARG A 41 -3.27 45.54 77.20
CA ARG A 41 -4.09 46.76 77.14
C ARG A 41 -5.37 46.65 77.97
N LEU A 42 -6.02 45.49 77.88
CA LEU A 42 -7.30 45.22 78.54
C LEU A 42 -7.09 44.78 80.00
N GLY A 43 -5.89 44.33 80.37
CA GLY A 43 -5.65 43.73 81.69
C GLY A 43 -6.44 42.45 81.89
N LEU A 44 -6.54 41.62 80.84
CA LEU A 44 -7.25 40.34 80.83
C LEU A 44 -6.22 39.21 80.67
N SER A 45 -6.40 38.12 81.44
CA SER A 45 -5.45 37.01 81.45
C SER A 45 -5.50 36.10 80.22
N ILE A 46 -6.59 36.14 79.46
CA ILE A 46 -6.82 35.27 78.30
C ILE A 46 -7.11 36.11 77.05
N GLY A 47 -6.42 35.82 75.95
CA GLY A 47 -6.72 36.34 74.62
C GLY A 47 -6.71 35.20 73.61
N PHE A 48 -7.69 35.15 72.70
CA PHE A 48 -7.74 34.10 71.70
C PHE A 48 -8.32 34.59 70.37
N PHE A 49 -7.80 34.01 69.31
CA PHE A 49 -8.29 34.17 67.94
C PHE A 49 -8.83 32.83 67.47
N SER A 50 -10.08 32.82 67.03
CA SER A 50 -10.74 31.67 66.47
C SER A 50 -11.11 31.86 65.02
N ARG A 51 -11.13 30.75 64.28
CA ARG A 51 -11.76 30.62 62.98
C ARG A 51 -13.09 29.88 63.15
N ILE A 52 -14.07 30.20 62.32
CA ILE A 52 -15.36 29.51 62.31
C ILE A 52 -15.45 28.70 61.02
N ASP A 53 -15.49 27.38 61.18
CA ASP A 53 -15.59 26.43 60.06
C ASP A 53 -16.89 25.62 60.27
N ASP A 54 -17.85 25.70 59.34
CA ASP A 54 -19.11 24.91 59.35
C ASP A 54 -19.90 24.91 60.68
N GLY A 55 -19.92 26.04 61.39
CA GLY A 55 -20.62 26.19 62.67
C GLY A 55 -19.83 25.70 63.89
N GLU A 56 -18.58 25.27 63.70
CA GLU A 56 -17.63 24.99 64.77
C GLU A 56 -16.63 26.15 64.91
N GLN A 57 -16.39 26.55 66.15
CA GLN A 57 -15.31 27.46 66.49
C GLN A 57 -14.03 26.64 66.72
N VAL A 58 -12.97 27.01 66.00
CA VAL A 58 -11.62 26.44 66.13
C VAL A 58 -10.68 27.50 66.68
N ILE A 59 -10.03 27.25 67.80
CA ILE A 59 -9.03 28.17 68.35
C ILE A 59 -7.75 28.05 67.51
N VAL A 60 -7.36 29.15 66.85
CA VAL A 60 -6.18 29.18 65.98
C VAL A 60 -4.95 29.68 66.74
N ARG A 61 -5.13 30.67 67.61
CA ARG A 61 -4.09 31.23 68.49
C ARG A 61 -4.69 31.61 69.84
N SER A 62 -3.91 31.49 70.90
CA SER A 62 -4.29 32.04 72.20
C SER A 62 -3.07 32.45 73.04
N ILE A 63 -3.34 33.30 74.03
CA ILE A 63 -2.46 33.82 75.06
C ILE A 63 -3.15 33.55 76.40
N GLY A 64 -2.40 33.05 77.38
CA GLY A 64 -2.93 32.66 78.70
C GLY A 64 -3.21 31.16 78.84
N GLU A 65 -3.37 30.72 80.09
CA GLU A 65 -3.62 29.31 80.43
C GLU A 65 -5.12 29.07 80.65
N HIS A 66 -5.77 28.42 79.68
CA HIS A 66 -7.16 27.97 79.79
C HIS A 66 -7.35 26.63 79.08
N PRO A 67 -7.85 25.56 79.74
CA PRO A 67 -7.89 24.20 79.18
C PRO A 67 -8.61 24.06 77.84
N LEU A 68 -9.68 24.83 77.62
CA LEU A 68 -10.53 24.74 76.42
C LEU A 68 -10.30 25.87 75.41
N LEU A 69 -9.36 26.78 75.69
CA LEU A 69 -9.04 27.91 74.79
C LEU A 69 -7.56 27.86 74.39
N GLN A 70 -7.09 26.66 74.03
CA GLN A 70 -5.75 26.42 73.50
C GLN A 70 -5.80 26.22 71.98
N PRO A 71 -4.70 26.51 71.24
CA PRO A 71 -4.67 26.29 69.79
C PRO A 71 -5.00 24.84 69.43
N GLY A 72 -5.93 24.65 68.50
CA GLY A 72 -6.44 23.34 68.08
C GLY A 72 -7.69 22.85 68.81
N GLU A 73 -8.07 23.48 69.93
CA GLU A 73 -9.34 23.18 70.59
C GLU A 73 -10.53 23.65 69.74
N THR A 74 -11.61 22.86 69.80
CA THR A 74 -12.80 23.08 68.99
C THR A 74 -14.06 22.99 69.84
N CYS A 75 -15.07 23.77 69.49
CA CYS A 75 -16.39 23.67 70.10
C CYS A 75 -17.49 24.15 69.14
N PRO A 76 -18.73 23.61 69.23
CA PRO A 76 -19.86 24.15 68.49
C PRO A 76 -20.07 25.62 68.84
N ILE A 77 -20.26 26.49 67.83
CA ILE A 77 -20.42 27.93 68.05
C ILE A 77 -21.59 28.24 68.98
N GLU A 78 -22.63 27.40 68.97
CA GLU A 78 -23.81 27.55 69.84
C GLU A 78 -23.48 27.42 71.34
N ALA A 79 -22.41 26.69 71.68
CA ALA A 79 -21.94 26.45 73.03
C ALA A 79 -20.83 27.43 73.46
N ALA A 80 -20.39 28.32 72.56
CA ALA A 80 -19.23 29.17 72.80
C ALA A 80 -19.59 30.60 73.22
N TYR A 81 -18.66 31.25 73.92
CA TYR A 81 -18.74 32.70 74.19
C TYR A 81 -18.82 33.54 72.91
N CYS A 82 -18.26 33.04 71.80
CA CYS A 82 -18.24 33.75 70.52
C CYS A 82 -19.60 33.79 69.81
N ARG A 83 -20.61 33.02 70.24
CA ARG A 83 -21.92 32.96 69.57
C ARG A 83 -22.52 34.34 69.34
N ARG A 84 -22.68 35.11 70.42
CA ARG A 84 -23.24 36.46 70.34
C ARG A 84 -22.32 37.44 69.63
N THR A 85 -21.01 37.28 69.75
CA THR A 85 -20.01 38.10 69.05
C THR A 85 -20.14 37.98 67.53
N VAL A 86 -20.50 36.80 67.03
CA VAL A 86 -20.71 36.55 65.59
C VAL A 86 -22.07 37.08 65.11
N GLU A 87 -23.11 36.95 65.94
CA GLU A 87 -24.47 37.40 65.64
C GLU A 87 -24.65 38.93 65.66
N LEU A 88 -23.80 39.64 66.39
CA LEU A 88 -23.85 41.10 66.50
C LEU A 88 -23.15 41.78 65.32
N ASP A 89 -23.67 42.94 64.92
CA ASP A 89 -23.02 43.84 63.94
C ASP A 89 -21.95 44.76 64.56
N GLY A 90 -21.51 44.44 65.76
CA GLY A 90 -20.49 45.16 66.50
C GLY A 90 -19.79 44.27 67.53
N LEU A 91 -19.13 44.89 68.49
CA LEU A 91 -18.44 44.22 69.58
C LEU A 91 -19.41 43.69 70.65
N LEU A 92 -19.07 42.55 71.26
CA LEU A 92 -19.69 42.08 72.51
C LEU A 92 -18.74 42.37 73.68
N SER A 93 -19.21 43.11 74.69
CA SER A 93 -18.48 43.35 75.94
C SER A 93 -19.34 42.96 77.16
N VAL A 94 -18.75 42.22 78.09
CA VAL A 94 -19.43 41.63 79.26
C VAL A 94 -18.49 41.72 80.46
N GLN A 95 -18.82 42.59 81.43
CA GLN A 95 -18.02 42.79 82.64
C GLN A 95 -18.16 41.65 83.67
N ASP A 96 -19.36 41.06 83.75
CA ASP A 96 -19.72 39.96 84.64
C ASP A 96 -20.62 38.99 83.87
N ALA A 97 -20.07 37.85 83.48
CA ALA A 97 -20.77 36.86 82.67
C ALA A 97 -21.81 36.05 83.45
N ALA A 98 -21.71 35.97 84.78
CA ALA A 98 -22.65 35.20 85.61
C ALA A 98 -24.05 35.83 85.64
N VAL A 99 -24.13 37.15 85.44
CA VAL A 99 -25.39 37.91 85.46
C VAL A 99 -25.78 38.47 84.08
N SER A 100 -25.00 38.18 83.03
CA SER A 100 -25.23 38.68 81.68
C SER A 100 -26.22 37.82 80.91
N THR A 101 -27.19 38.45 80.24
CA THR A 101 -28.10 37.76 79.31
C THR A 101 -27.50 37.55 77.93
N ALA A 102 -26.32 38.13 77.67
CA ALA A 102 -25.63 38.00 76.39
C ALA A 102 -24.77 36.71 76.32
N ILE A 103 -24.42 36.11 77.45
CA ILE A 103 -23.70 34.83 77.51
C ILE A 103 -24.69 33.72 77.86
N SER A 104 -24.67 32.60 77.14
CA SER A 104 -25.50 31.44 77.50
C SER A 104 -24.96 30.75 78.74
N GLU A 105 -25.85 30.27 79.61
CA GLU A 105 -25.51 29.49 80.81
C GLU A 105 -24.57 28.31 80.49
N ASN A 106 -24.84 27.58 79.41
CA ASN A 106 -23.97 26.49 78.93
C ASN A 106 -22.54 26.95 78.59
N ALA A 107 -22.39 28.11 77.95
CA ALA A 107 -21.06 28.67 77.66
C ALA A 107 -20.35 29.08 78.96
N TYR A 108 -21.07 29.73 79.88
CA TYR A 108 -20.52 30.13 81.18
C TYR A 108 -20.04 28.93 82.00
N GLU A 109 -20.85 27.88 82.12
CA GLU A 109 -20.49 26.65 82.83
C GLU A 109 -19.31 25.90 82.19
N THR A 110 -19.18 25.98 80.86
CA THR A 110 -18.15 25.26 80.11
C THR A 110 -16.79 25.96 80.17
N PHE A 111 -16.75 27.28 79.98
CA PHE A 111 -15.49 28.04 79.86
C PHE A 111 -15.15 28.90 81.08
N ASP A 112 -16.06 29.07 82.05
CA ASP A 112 -15.79 29.71 83.35
C ASP A 112 -15.06 31.07 83.26
N LEU A 113 -15.47 31.91 82.30
CA LEU A 113 -14.97 33.28 82.15
C LEU A 113 -15.90 34.25 82.90
N GLY A 114 -15.38 34.97 83.88
CA GLY A 114 -16.10 36.03 84.59
C GLY A 114 -16.24 37.32 83.79
N ALA A 115 -15.29 37.64 82.90
CA ALA A 115 -15.35 38.79 82.01
C ALA A 115 -14.98 38.40 80.57
N TYR A 116 -15.62 39.05 79.58
CA TYR A 116 -15.43 38.74 78.16
C TYR A 116 -15.60 39.97 77.28
N ILE A 117 -14.72 40.13 76.28
CA ILE A 117 -14.87 41.10 75.21
C ILE A 117 -14.44 40.47 73.89
N GLY A 118 -15.20 40.65 72.82
CA GLY A 118 -14.89 40.06 71.52
C GLY A 118 -15.46 40.82 70.33
N CYS A 119 -14.80 40.68 69.19
CA CYS A 119 -15.24 41.22 67.91
C CYS A 119 -15.14 40.17 66.80
N LYS A 120 -16.07 40.20 65.85
CA LYS A 120 -16.01 39.35 64.64
C LYS A 120 -14.95 39.86 63.67
N ILE A 121 -14.29 38.92 63.02
CA ILE A 121 -13.32 39.17 61.95
C ILE A 121 -13.99 38.82 60.64
N VAL A 122 -14.02 39.80 59.74
CA VAL A 122 -14.61 39.68 58.40
C VAL A 122 -13.49 39.62 57.38
N VAL A 123 -13.60 38.71 56.42
CA VAL A 123 -12.69 38.52 55.29
C VAL A 123 -13.56 38.31 54.05
N ASP A 124 -13.44 39.17 53.03
CA ASP A 124 -14.24 39.12 51.80
C ASP A 124 -15.76 39.21 52.06
N ASP A 125 -16.19 40.11 52.96
CA ASP A 125 -17.59 40.28 53.41
C ASP A 125 -18.20 39.06 54.15
N GLU A 126 -17.41 38.02 54.43
CA GLU A 126 -17.83 36.83 55.19
C GLU A 126 -17.18 36.78 56.58
N VAL A 127 -17.90 36.23 57.57
CA VAL A 127 -17.34 36.05 58.91
C VAL A 127 -16.30 34.93 58.88
N TYR A 128 -15.03 35.30 59.02
CA TYR A 128 -13.92 34.36 59.11
C TYR A 128 -13.80 33.76 60.52
N GLY A 129 -14.08 34.56 61.55
CA GLY A 129 -13.79 34.17 62.92
C GLY A 129 -13.99 35.30 63.93
N THR A 130 -13.33 35.20 65.07
CA THR A 130 -13.41 36.18 66.15
C THR A 130 -12.06 36.41 66.81
N VAL A 131 -11.85 37.64 67.30
CA VAL A 131 -10.80 37.95 68.26
C VAL A 131 -11.46 38.28 69.58
N CYS A 132 -11.02 37.63 70.65
CA CYS A 132 -11.68 37.68 71.94
C CYS A 132 -10.67 37.72 73.08
N PHE A 133 -11.08 38.32 74.19
CA PHE A 133 -10.32 38.41 75.41
C PHE A 133 -11.25 38.13 76.59
N GLY A 134 -10.71 37.54 77.65
CA GLY A 134 -11.49 37.24 78.84
C GLY A 134 -10.63 37.02 80.07
N ASP A 135 -11.30 36.93 81.21
CA ASP A 135 -10.70 36.56 82.48
C ASP A 135 -11.68 35.70 83.28
N LYS A 136 -11.17 34.92 84.23
CA LYS A 136 -12.00 34.08 85.12
C LYS A 136 -12.76 34.90 86.15
N GLU A 137 -12.16 35.99 86.60
CA GLU A 137 -12.80 36.91 87.55
C GLU A 137 -13.61 37.99 86.80
N PRO A 138 -14.79 38.37 87.30
CA PRO A 138 -15.53 39.50 86.74
C PRO A 138 -14.77 40.81 86.98
N ARG A 139 -14.96 41.79 86.10
CA ARG A 139 -14.35 43.13 86.24
C ARG A 139 -15.14 44.00 87.19
N GLU A 140 -14.44 44.80 88.00
CA GLU A 140 -15.05 45.83 88.85
C GLU A 140 -15.66 46.99 88.03
N ALA A 141 -15.15 47.24 86.83
CA ALA A 141 -15.59 48.30 85.93
C ALA A 141 -15.90 47.77 84.53
N ALA A 142 -16.94 48.33 83.90
CA ALA A 142 -17.28 48.09 82.51
C ALA A 142 -16.11 48.43 81.58
N PHE A 143 -16.07 47.76 80.41
CA PHE A 143 -15.15 48.13 79.35
C PHE A 143 -15.43 49.55 78.88
N SER A 144 -14.37 50.34 78.72
CA SER A 144 -14.45 51.70 78.20
C SER A 144 -14.58 51.71 76.67
N GLU A 145 -15.19 52.76 76.10
CA GLU A 145 -15.27 52.93 74.64
C GLU A 145 -13.89 52.83 73.95
N ALA A 146 -12.82 53.28 74.62
CA ALA A 146 -11.46 53.18 74.10
C ALA A 146 -10.91 51.74 74.08
N GLU A 147 -11.36 50.87 74.99
CA GLU A 147 -11.03 49.44 74.98
C GLU A 147 -11.84 48.70 73.90
N GLU A 148 -13.12 49.06 73.74
CA GLU A 148 -14.00 48.52 72.70
C GLU A 148 -13.48 48.83 71.29
N LEU A 149 -13.20 50.10 70.99
CA LEU A 149 -12.63 50.54 69.71
C LEU A 149 -11.26 49.91 69.41
N PHE A 150 -10.50 49.58 70.44
CA PHE A 150 -9.21 48.92 70.29
C PHE A 150 -9.37 47.47 69.81
N VAL A 151 -10.32 46.72 70.38
CA VAL A 151 -10.61 45.34 69.93
C VAL A 151 -11.20 45.32 68.52
N GLU A 152 -12.05 46.30 68.18
CA GLU A 152 -12.53 46.47 66.80
C GLU A 152 -11.41 46.76 65.80
N LEU A 153 -10.46 47.62 66.17
CA LEU A 153 -9.29 47.91 65.33
C LEU A 153 -8.45 46.65 65.09
N LEU A 154 -8.19 45.86 66.15
CA LEU A 154 -7.45 44.61 66.05
C LEU A 154 -8.17 43.60 65.14
N ALA A 155 -9.49 43.47 65.27
CA ALA A 155 -10.30 42.61 64.42
C ALA A 155 -10.23 43.04 62.94
N ARG A 156 -10.34 44.34 62.68
CA ARG A 156 -10.27 44.90 61.33
C ARG A 156 -8.89 44.71 60.68
N LEU A 157 -7.81 44.95 61.40
CA LEU A 157 -6.45 44.75 60.89
C LEU A 157 -6.17 43.26 60.64
N THR A 158 -6.70 42.39 61.48
CA THR A 158 -6.63 40.93 61.28
C THR A 158 -7.37 40.51 60.01
N GLY A 159 -8.60 41.00 59.81
CA GLY A 159 -9.37 40.75 58.58
C GLY A 159 -8.62 41.18 57.32
N GLN A 160 -8.11 42.41 57.29
CA GLN A 160 -7.33 42.93 56.15
C GLN A 160 -6.04 42.12 55.89
N ALA A 161 -5.37 41.65 56.93
CA ALA A 161 -4.16 40.83 56.77
C ALA A 161 -4.49 39.45 56.18
N LEU A 162 -5.62 38.86 56.57
CA LEU A 162 -6.11 37.59 56.04
C LEU A 162 -6.55 37.71 54.57
N GLU A 163 -7.31 38.75 54.21
CA GLU A 163 -7.73 39.03 52.82
C GLU A 163 -6.51 39.16 51.88
N ARG A 164 -5.52 39.98 52.27
CA ARG A 164 -4.29 40.15 51.48
C ARG A 164 -3.56 38.82 51.24
N ARG A 165 -3.49 37.96 52.26
CA ARG A 165 -2.84 36.64 52.16
C ARG A 165 -3.61 35.71 51.23
N ARG A 166 -4.95 35.75 51.24
CA ARG A 166 -5.81 34.95 50.35
C ARG A 166 -5.61 35.35 48.89
N HIS A 167 -5.71 36.63 48.57
CA HIS A 167 -5.51 37.13 47.20
C HIS A 167 -4.12 36.83 46.64
N ALA A 168 -3.07 36.99 47.45
CA ALA A 168 -1.71 36.68 47.02
C ALA A 168 -1.54 35.20 46.62
N ARG A 169 -2.15 34.28 47.38
CA ARG A 169 -2.14 32.84 47.08
C ARG A 169 -2.94 32.51 45.82
N GLU A 170 -4.11 33.10 45.64
CA GLU A 170 -4.94 32.88 44.45
C GLU A 170 -4.23 33.34 43.17
N LEU A 171 -3.57 34.50 43.22
CA LEU A 171 -2.81 35.01 42.07
C LEU A 171 -1.61 34.13 41.74
N ALA A 172 -0.87 33.68 42.76
CA ALA A 172 0.26 32.77 42.56
C ALA A 172 -0.19 31.43 41.94
N ALA A 173 -1.25 30.82 42.48
CA ALA A 173 -1.80 29.57 41.96
C ALA A 173 -2.31 29.71 40.51
N ARG A 174 -2.90 30.86 40.15
CA ARG A 174 -3.33 31.15 38.77
C ARG A 174 -2.15 31.26 37.82
N ASN A 175 -1.08 31.95 38.21
CA ASN A 175 0.12 32.09 37.38
C ASN A 175 0.82 30.75 37.18
N GLU A 176 1.02 29.97 38.24
CA GLU A 176 1.60 28.62 38.14
C GLU A 176 0.79 27.72 37.23
N ARG A 177 -0.55 27.80 37.30
CA ARG A 177 -1.44 27.04 36.41
C ARG A 177 -1.27 27.44 34.95
N LEU A 178 -1.17 28.74 34.65
CA LEU A 178 -0.97 29.23 33.29
C LEU A 178 0.39 28.82 32.74
N ASP A 179 1.44 28.88 33.55
CA ASP A 179 2.79 28.46 33.16
C ASP A 179 2.84 26.95 32.90
N ALA A 180 2.25 26.15 33.79
CA ALA A 180 2.17 24.70 33.61
C ALA A 180 1.37 24.31 32.35
N GLU A 181 0.26 25.00 32.06
CA GLU A 181 -0.52 24.77 30.86
C GLU A 181 0.26 25.15 29.59
N ARG A 182 0.98 26.28 29.61
CA ARG A 182 1.83 26.72 28.51
C ARG A 182 2.98 25.75 28.24
N GLU A 183 3.65 25.26 29.28
CA GLU A 183 4.70 24.24 29.17
C GLU A 183 4.15 22.92 28.65
N ARG A 184 2.96 22.50 29.11
CA ARG A 184 2.31 21.28 28.62
C ARG A 184 2.02 21.33 27.13
N PHE A 185 1.44 22.43 26.64
CA PHE A 185 1.19 22.61 25.20
C PHE A 185 2.48 22.63 24.40
N ARG A 186 3.52 23.32 24.90
CA ARG A 186 4.84 23.34 24.27
C ARG A 186 5.47 21.95 24.20
N GLY A 187 5.39 21.17 25.27
CA GLY A 187 5.90 19.79 25.30
C GLY A 187 5.19 18.84 24.34
N ILE A 188 3.86 18.98 24.18
CA ILE A 188 3.11 18.21 23.17
C ILE A 188 3.55 18.60 21.75
N ALA A 189 3.69 19.90 21.49
CA ALA A 189 4.11 20.39 20.18
C ALA A 189 5.56 20.00 19.84
N GLU A 190 6.46 19.99 20.82
CA GLU A 190 7.89 19.66 20.63
C GLU A 190 8.15 18.15 20.52
N THR A 191 7.30 17.30 21.11
CA THR A 191 7.43 15.83 21.01
C THR A 191 6.66 15.22 19.83
N SER A 192 5.88 16.01 19.09
CA SER A 192 5.17 15.56 17.89
C SER A 192 6.13 14.99 16.84
N PHE A 193 5.73 13.92 16.17
CA PHE A 193 6.47 13.40 15.00
C PHE A 193 6.18 14.22 13.74
N ASP A 194 4.95 14.72 13.62
CA ASP A 194 4.51 15.58 12.54
C ASP A 194 4.92 17.04 12.81
N ALA A 195 5.31 17.78 11.76
CA ALA A 195 5.68 19.17 11.85
C ALA A 195 4.45 20.06 11.99
N LEU A 196 4.30 20.70 13.16
CA LEU A 196 3.30 21.75 13.37
C LEU A 196 3.85 23.05 12.81
N PHE A 197 3.04 23.77 12.04
CA PHE A 197 3.45 25.03 11.43
C PHE A 197 2.36 26.10 11.55
N ARG A 198 2.80 27.36 11.50
CA ARG A 198 1.96 28.53 11.39
C ARG A 198 2.54 29.48 10.36
N LEU A 199 1.69 30.01 9.50
CA LEU A 199 2.03 30.97 8.46
C LEU A 199 1.23 32.26 8.67
N ASP A 200 1.78 33.40 8.26
CA ASP A 200 0.99 34.63 8.10
C ASP A 200 0.24 34.65 6.76
N ARG A 201 -0.41 35.78 6.43
CA ARG A 201 -1.14 35.97 5.17
C ARG A 201 -0.26 35.86 3.93
N ASP A 202 1.00 36.26 4.05
CA ASP A 202 1.97 36.32 2.96
C ASP A 202 2.75 35.00 2.81
N MET A 203 2.29 33.92 3.47
CA MET A 203 2.94 32.60 3.53
C MET A 203 4.33 32.60 4.16
N THR A 204 4.63 33.56 5.03
CA THR A 204 5.87 33.55 5.82
C THR A 204 5.68 32.65 7.04
N VAL A 205 6.65 31.78 7.31
CA VAL A 205 6.59 30.88 8.46
C VAL A 205 6.76 31.65 9.76
N THR A 206 5.71 31.74 10.57
CA THR A 206 5.72 32.44 11.87
C THR A 206 6.04 31.51 13.04
N TYR A 207 5.73 30.23 12.89
CA TYR A 207 6.08 29.18 13.86
C TYR A 207 6.25 27.85 13.14
N VAL A 208 7.20 27.06 13.61
CA VAL A 208 7.30 25.65 13.28
C VAL A 208 7.80 24.86 14.50
N SER A 209 7.29 23.66 14.72
CA SER A 209 7.76 22.74 15.77
C SER A 209 9.15 22.18 15.45
N ALA A 210 9.86 21.68 16.47
CA ALA A 210 11.18 21.07 16.30
C ALA A 210 11.19 19.83 15.38
N ALA A 211 10.02 19.22 15.14
CA ALA A 211 9.90 18.11 14.20
C ALA A 211 10.35 18.45 12.76
N ILE A 212 10.38 19.74 12.37
CA ILE A 212 10.84 20.16 11.04
C ILE A 212 12.29 19.78 10.76
N GLU A 213 13.14 19.75 11.79
CA GLU A 213 14.54 19.35 11.68
C GLU A 213 14.69 17.88 11.30
N ARG A 214 13.73 17.04 11.73
CA ARG A 214 13.69 15.62 11.36
C ARG A 214 13.00 15.39 10.01
N VAL A 215 11.98 16.18 9.71
CA VAL A 215 11.13 16.01 8.51
C VAL A 215 11.79 16.58 7.26
N LEU A 216 12.37 17.79 7.33
CA LEU A 216 13.00 18.46 6.19
C LEU A 216 14.49 18.78 6.42
N GLY A 217 15.09 18.40 7.55
CA GLY A 217 16.51 18.64 7.80
C GLY A 217 16.90 20.11 8.07
N TYR A 218 15.97 21.06 7.94
CA TYR A 218 16.23 22.48 8.21
C TYR A 218 16.23 22.78 9.71
N ASP A 219 17.23 23.54 10.15
CA ASP A 219 17.25 24.13 11.48
C ASP A 219 16.02 25.04 11.66
N ARG A 220 15.28 24.87 12.76
CA ARG A 220 14.06 25.63 13.01
C ARG A 220 14.26 27.15 12.90
N ALA A 221 15.39 27.69 13.37
CA ALA A 221 15.66 29.11 13.33
C ALA A 221 15.90 29.62 11.90
N SER A 222 16.30 28.74 10.98
CA SER A 222 16.46 29.06 9.56
C SER A 222 15.14 29.07 8.78
N VAL A 223 14.10 28.41 9.31
CA VAL A 223 12.77 28.33 8.66
C VAL A 223 11.88 29.49 9.09
N VAL A 224 11.91 29.86 10.38
CA VAL A 224 11.06 30.94 10.91
C VAL A 224 11.45 32.29 10.29
N GLY A 225 10.46 33.02 9.79
CA GLY A 225 10.61 34.31 9.10
C GLY A 225 10.91 34.19 7.61
N VAL A 226 10.96 32.98 7.06
CA VAL A 226 11.21 32.74 5.64
C VAL A 226 9.89 32.42 4.92
N PRO A 227 9.69 32.93 3.70
CA PRO A 227 8.58 32.54 2.83
C PRO A 227 8.58 31.03 2.53
N LEU A 228 7.39 30.41 2.54
CA LEU A 228 7.24 28.96 2.35
C LEU A 228 7.67 28.49 0.95
N ASP A 229 7.55 29.34 -0.07
CA ASP A 229 7.90 29.06 -1.47
C ASP A 229 9.34 28.58 -1.67
N ARG A 230 10.26 28.99 -0.79
CA ARG A 230 11.66 28.59 -0.81
C ARG A 230 11.88 27.09 -0.54
N PHE A 231 10.95 26.43 0.13
CA PHE A 231 11.06 25.02 0.54
C PHE A 231 10.23 24.09 -0.35
N ILE A 232 9.37 24.64 -1.21
CA ILE A 232 8.45 23.86 -2.04
C ILE A 232 9.16 23.46 -3.34
N ALA A 233 8.91 22.24 -3.80
CA ALA A 233 9.42 21.79 -5.10
C ALA A 233 8.83 22.64 -6.25
N PRO A 234 9.61 22.97 -7.30
CA PRO A 234 9.13 23.79 -8.42
C PRO A 234 7.80 23.31 -9.03
N GLU A 235 7.60 21.99 -9.09
CA GLU A 235 6.42 21.31 -9.61
C GLU A 235 5.19 21.49 -8.70
N ALA A 236 5.40 21.75 -7.41
CA ALA A 236 4.35 21.84 -6.40
C ALA A 236 3.86 23.28 -6.14
N VAL A 237 4.51 24.30 -6.73
CA VAL A 237 4.18 25.73 -6.53
C VAL A 237 2.73 26.05 -6.86
N GLU A 238 2.21 25.54 -7.98
CA GLU A 238 0.82 25.80 -8.40
C GLU A 238 -0.21 25.13 -7.46
N THR A 239 0.12 23.93 -6.98
CA THR A 239 -0.70 23.22 -5.99
C THR A 239 -0.77 24.03 -4.70
N VAL A 240 0.36 24.49 -4.17
CA VAL A 240 0.38 25.28 -2.93
C VAL A 240 -0.37 26.60 -3.08
N ALA A 241 -0.21 27.32 -4.19
CA ALA A 241 -0.94 28.56 -4.44
C ALA A 241 -2.46 28.35 -4.43
N ARG A 242 -2.94 27.21 -4.94
CA ARG A 242 -4.36 26.82 -4.90
C ARG A 242 -4.83 26.53 -3.48
N LEU A 243 -4.02 25.82 -2.69
CA LEU A 243 -4.34 25.52 -1.29
C LEU A 243 -4.38 26.79 -0.43
N HIS A 244 -3.42 27.71 -0.62
CA HIS A 244 -3.38 29.00 0.07
C HIS A 244 -4.64 29.82 -0.18
N ARG A 245 -5.11 29.90 -1.43
CA ARG A 245 -6.34 30.63 -1.77
C ARG A 245 -7.56 30.11 -1.01
N ARG A 246 -7.74 28.78 -0.99
CA ARG A 246 -8.84 28.13 -0.24
C ARG A 246 -8.76 28.45 1.26
N LEU A 247 -7.56 28.42 1.83
CA LEU A 247 -7.34 28.78 3.24
C LEU A 247 -7.66 30.26 3.51
N MET A 248 -7.31 31.17 2.60
CA MET A 248 -7.65 32.60 2.71
C MET A 248 -9.17 32.86 2.59
N ASP A 249 -9.88 32.02 1.85
CA ASP A 249 -11.35 32.05 1.73
C ASP A 249 -12.07 31.44 2.96
N GLY A 250 -11.31 30.94 3.94
CA GLY A 250 -11.85 30.36 5.17
C GLY A 250 -12.08 28.85 5.14
N GLU A 251 -11.72 28.17 4.04
CA GLU A 251 -11.84 26.71 3.94
C GLU A 251 -10.71 25.98 4.68
N THR A 252 -10.98 24.74 5.07
CA THR A 252 -9.95 23.84 5.60
C THR A 252 -9.38 22.96 4.49
N VAL A 253 -8.09 22.67 4.59
CA VAL A 253 -7.37 21.77 3.67
C VAL A 253 -7.01 20.51 4.43
N GLU A 254 -7.39 19.35 3.90
CA GLU A 254 -7.14 18.05 4.52
C GLU A 254 -6.52 17.10 3.49
N LEU A 255 -5.61 16.23 3.97
CA LEU A 255 -4.96 15.15 3.22
C LEU A 255 -4.39 15.60 1.86
N GLN A 256 -3.75 16.78 1.83
CA GLN A 256 -3.09 17.25 0.60
C GLN A 256 -1.63 16.87 0.59
N GLU A 257 -1.22 16.12 -0.42
CA GLU A 257 0.17 15.73 -0.61
C GLU A 257 0.88 16.79 -1.44
N VAL A 258 1.99 17.30 -0.92
CA VAL A 258 2.77 18.37 -1.54
C VAL A 258 4.25 17.99 -1.45
N GLN A 259 4.97 18.14 -2.56
CA GLN A 259 6.41 17.90 -2.58
C GLN A 259 7.17 19.14 -2.11
N PHE A 260 8.09 18.91 -1.18
CA PHE A 260 9.04 19.86 -0.63
C PHE A 260 10.46 19.37 -0.94
N HIS A 261 11.43 20.27 -0.85
CA HIS A 261 12.84 19.90 -0.78
C HIS A 261 13.32 19.99 0.66
N ASP A 262 14.07 18.99 1.10
CA ASP A 262 14.77 19.04 2.38
C ASP A 262 16.05 19.90 2.29
N ALA A 263 16.81 19.96 3.38
CA ALA A 263 18.07 20.73 3.44
C ALA A 263 19.20 20.16 2.55
N ALA A 264 19.09 18.92 2.09
CA ALA A 264 19.99 18.26 1.14
C ALA A 264 19.53 18.41 -0.32
N ASP A 265 18.41 19.09 -0.56
CA ASP A 265 17.73 19.25 -1.86
C ASP A 265 17.02 17.97 -2.36
N ASP A 266 16.87 16.97 -1.47
CA ASP A 266 16.15 15.74 -1.78
C ASP A 266 14.62 15.97 -1.69
N PRO A 267 13.83 15.39 -2.60
CA PRO A 267 12.38 15.55 -2.59
C PRO A 267 11.74 14.77 -1.42
N VAL A 268 10.91 15.45 -0.64
CA VAL A 268 10.13 14.91 0.48
C VAL A 268 8.65 15.18 0.24
N THR A 269 7.81 14.15 0.30
CA THR A 269 6.36 14.32 0.20
C THR A 269 5.76 14.56 1.57
N LEU A 270 5.16 15.74 1.76
CA LEU A 270 4.44 16.08 2.99
C LEU A 270 2.92 16.01 2.77
N GLU A 271 2.23 15.27 3.63
CA GLU A 271 0.77 15.28 3.77
C GLU A 271 0.37 16.44 4.70
N ILE A 272 -0.35 17.41 4.16
CA ILE A 272 -0.69 18.68 4.80
C ILE A 272 -2.16 18.69 5.23
N ASN A 273 -2.38 18.99 6.52
CA ASN A 273 -3.67 19.35 7.07
C ASN A 273 -3.58 20.77 7.64
N ALA A 274 -4.33 21.71 7.07
CA ALA A 274 -4.24 23.12 7.41
C ALA A 274 -5.61 23.78 7.58
N ARG A 275 -5.67 24.74 8.51
CA ARG A 275 -6.87 25.52 8.82
C ARG A 275 -6.54 27.01 8.94
N PRO A 276 -7.45 27.90 8.55
CA PRO A 276 -7.27 29.33 8.72
C PRO A 276 -7.32 29.74 10.19
N ILE A 277 -6.53 30.76 10.52
CA ILE A 277 -6.58 31.45 11.81
C ILE A 277 -7.36 32.73 11.60
N THR A 278 -8.38 32.97 12.43
CA THR A 278 -9.25 34.13 12.32
C THR A 278 -9.18 34.98 13.57
N GLU A 279 -9.04 36.30 13.39
CA GLU A 279 -9.20 37.31 14.45
C GLU A 279 -10.26 38.31 13.97
N ASP A 280 -11.27 38.59 14.80
CA ASP A 280 -12.39 39.50 14.49
C ASP A 280 -13.05 39.23 13.13
N GLY A 281 -13.19 37.95 12.76
CA GLY A 281 -13.82 37.53 11.50
C GLY A 281 -12.95 37.67 10.25
N THR A 282 -11.69 38.08 10.39
CA THR A 282 -10.74 38.18 9.27
C THR A 282 -9.65 37.11 9.41
N VAL A 283 -9.35 36.38 8.32
CA VAL A 283 -8.26 35.39 8.31
C VAL A 283 -6.92 36.11 8.47
N THR A 284 -6.14 35.84 9.52
CA THR A 284 -4.83 36.47 9.79
C THR A 284 -3.64 35.57 9.47
N GLY A 285 -3.89 34.29 9.19
CA GLY A 285 -2.86 33.34 8.83
C GLY A 285 -3.40 31.92 8.72
N VAL A 286 -2.49 30.95 8.70
CA VAL A 286 -2.79 29.52 8.56
C VAL A 286 -2.05 28.77 9.65
N GLN A 287 -2.67 27.75 10.24
CA GLN A 287 -1.96 26.76 11.05
C GLN A 287 -2.27 25.35 10.55
N GLY A 288 -1.30 24.45 10.69
CA GLY A 288 -1.47 23.09 10.24
C GLY A 288 -0.44 22.13 10.77
N VAL A 289 -0.59 20.90 10.29
CA VAL A 289 0.27 19.76 10.55
C VAL A 289 0.77 19.29 9.18
N ALA A 290 2.06 19.03 9.08
CA ALA A 290 2.71 18.42 7.93
C ALA A 290 3.34 17.09 8.35
N ARG A 291 2.93 15.99 7.72
CA ARG A 291 3.44 14.65 7.99
C ARG A 291 4.28 14.17 6.81
N ASP A 292 5.46 13.63 7.08
CA ASP A 292 6.27 12.95 6.07
C ASP A 292 5.63 11.60 5.70
N VAL A 293 5.34 11.41 4.42
CA VAL A 293 4.77 10.18 3.87
C VAL A 293 5.66 9.54 2.80
N THR A 294 6.89 10.04 2.62
CA THR A 294 7.83 9.66 1.55
C THR A 294 8.11 8.16 1.58
N ASP A 295 8.50 7.63 2.74
CA ASP A 295 8.77 6.20 2.95
C ASP A 295 7.55 5.30 2.67
N ARG A 296 6.36 5.76 3.06
CA ARG A 296 5.11 5.01 2.86
C ARG A 296 4.81 4.92 1.36
N GLN A 297 4.84 6.05 0.67
CA GLN A 297 4.58 6.12 -0.77
C GLN A 297 5.59 5.32 -1.58
N ALA A 298 6.89 5.42 -1.26
CA ALA A 298 7.92 4.65 -1.95
C ALA A 298 7.69 3.13 -1.82
N ARG A 299 7.22 2.65 -0.65
CA ARG A 299 6.88 1.24 -0.44
C ARG A 299 5.63 0.83 -1.21
N GLU A 300 4.58 1.65 -1.18
CA GLU A 300 3.33 1.41 -1.91
C GLU A 300 3.57 1.38 -3.43
N GLU A 301 4.33 2.32 -3.97
CA GLU A 301 4.67 2.36 -5.39
C GLU A 301 5.56 1.19 -5.79
N ALA A 302 6.56 0.83 -4.96
CA ALA A 302 7.38 -0.35 -5.21
C ALA A 302 6.57 -1.66 -5.20
N LEU A 303 5.57 -1.78 -4.32
CA LEU A 303 4.62 -2.90 -4.33
C LEU A 303 3.78 -2.87 -5.60
N ARG A 304 3.24 -1.72 -5.98
CA ARG A 304 2.44 -1.55 -7.20
C ARG A 304 3.20 -1.95 -8.45
N ILE A 305 4.44 -1.49 -8.61
CA ILE A 305 5.31 -1.85 -9.74
C ILE A 305 5.61 -3.35 -9.73
N ARG A 306 5.90 -3.95 -8.56
CA ARG A 306 6.15 -5.40 -8.47
C ARG A 306 4.93 -6.22 -8.87
N THR A 307 3.75 -5.88 -8.36
CA THR A 307 2.49 -6.55 -8.72
C THR A 307 2.22 -6.41 -10.20
N ARG A 308 2.30 -5.18 -10.73
CA ARG A 308 2.09 -4.93 -12.17
C ARG A 308 3.08 -5.68 -13.05
N ALA A 309 4.35 -5.76 -12.65
CA ALA A 309 5.36 -6.52 -13.38
C ALA A 309 5.07 -8.04 -13.38
N MET A 310 4.42 -8.57 -12.35
CA MET A 310 3.95 -9.96 -12.34
C MET A 310 2.70 -10.14 -13.22
N ASP A 311 1.77 -9.19 -13.21
CA ASP A 311 0.54 -9.22 -14.02
C ASP A 311 0.81 -9.11 -15.52
N GLU A 312 1.75 -8.24 -15.92
CA GLU A 312 2.12 -8.01 -17.33
C GLU A 312 3.10 -9.06 -17.89
N ALA A 313 3.60 -10.00 -17.08
CA ALA A 313 4.49 -11.05 -17.55
C ALA A 313 3.75 -11.99 -18.53
N GLU A 314 4.39 -12.38 -19.65
CA GLU A 314 3.81 -13.30 -20.63
C GLU A 314 3.77 -14.76 -20.14
N ILE A 315 4.53 -15.07 -19.09
CA ILE A 315 4.54 -16.38 -18.44
C ILE A 315 3.46 -16.46 -17.36
N GLY A 316 2.79 -17.60 -17.24
CA GLY A 316 1.82 -17.82 -16.17
C GLY A 316 2.54 -17.90 -14.82
N ILE A 317 2.14 -17.08 -13.84
CA ILE A 317 2.69 -17.03 -12.50
C ILE A 317 1.61 -17.44 -11.50
N THR A 318 1.96 -18.33 -10.57
CA THR A 318 1.09 -18.71 -9.46
C THR A 318 1.85 -18.65 -8.14
N ILE A 319 1.20 -18.17 -7.07
CA ILE A 319 1.75 -18.26 -5.71
C ILE A 319 0.82 -19.16 -4.90
N THR A 320 1.38 -20.21 -4.34
CA THR A 320 0.68 -21.14 -3.45
C THR A 320 1.20 -20.96 -2.04
N THR A 321 0.33 -20.65 -1.09
CA THR A 321 0.68 -20.61 0.34
C THR A 321 0.54 -22.00 0.93
N VAL A 322 1.55 -22.44 1.68
CA VAL A 322 1.58 -23.72 2.40
C VAL A 322 1.49 -23.42 3.89
N ASN A 323 0.46 -23.94 4.55
CA ASN A 323 0.25 -23.76 5.98
C ASN A 323 -0.19 -25.09 6.63
N GLY A 324 -0.35 -25.09 7.96
CA GLY A 324 -0.72 -26.31 8.71
C GLY A 324 -2.09 -26.90 8.34
N ALA A 325 -2.91 -26.21 7.56
CA ALA A 325 -4.20 -26.67 7.06
C ALA A 325 -4.14 -27.24 5.63
N GLY A 326 -3.01 -27.09 4.92
CA GLY A 326 -2.81 -27.55 3.56
C GLY A 326 -2.12 -26.50 2.69
N ALA A 327 -2.11 -26.73 1.38
CA ALA A 327 -1.65 -25.77 0.39
C ALA A 327 -2.86 -25.13 -0.32
N SER A 328 -2.78 -23.82 -0.60
CA SER A 328 -3.84 -23.06 -1.30
C SER A 328 -3.22 -22.03 -2.24
N ILE A 329 -3.75 -21.91 -3.46
CA ILE A 329 -3.32 -20.89 -4.42
C ILE A 329 -3.84 -19.53 -3.94
N THR A 330 -2.94 -18.56 -3.74
CA THR A 330 -3.25 -17.23 -3.22
C THR A 330 -3.09 -16.12 -4.26
N TYR A 331 -2.42 -16.41 -5.37
CA TYR A 331 -2.28 -15.49 -6.50
C TYR A 331 -2.10 -16.26 -7.79
N VAL A 332 -2.74 -15.78 -8.86
CA VAL A 332 -2.46 -16.12 -10.25
C VAL A 332 -2.43 -14.81 -11.04
N ASN A 333 -1.57 -14.72 -12.06
CA ASN A 333 -1.54 -13.57 -12.95
C ASN A 333 -2.42 -13.77 -14.20
N ASP A 334 -2.70 -12.69 -14.93
CA ASP A 334 -3.53 -12.75 -16.14
C ASP A 334 -2.98 -13.71 -17.22
N ALA A 335 -1.66 -13.88 -17.30
CA ALA A 335 -1.07 -14.82 -18.25
C ALA A 335 -1.37 -16.28 -17.92
N PHE A 336 -1.42 -16.65 -16.64
CA PHE A 336 -1.86 -17.98 -16.23
C PHE A 336 -3.32 -18.23 -16.63
N GLU A 337 -4.18 -17.23 -16.44
CA GLU A 337 -5.60 -17.33 -16.81
C GLU A 337 -5.76 -17.45 -18.34
N ARG A 338 -5.04 -16.63 -19.13
CA ARG A 338 -5.05 -16.75 -20.60
C ARG A 338 -4.49 -18.10 -21.08
N LEU A 339 -3.45 -18.60 -20.43
CA LEU A 339 -2.81 -19.86 -20.78
C LEU A 339 -3.71 -21.05 -20.50
N THR A 340 -4.29 -21.10 -19.30
CA THR A 340 -5.01 -22.28 -18.79
C THR A 340 -6.53 -22.20 -18.97
N GLY A 341 -7.09 -21.00 -19.08
CA GLY A 341 -8.53 -20.76 -19.11
C GLY A 341 -9.22 -20.91 -17.75
N TYR A 342 -8.46 -21.00 -16.66
CA TYR A 342 -8.96 -21.01 -15.29
C TYR A 342 -8.69 -19.66 -14.63
N ASP A 343 -9.74 -19.09 -14.03
CA ASP A 343 -9.64 -17.88 -13.21
C ASP A 343 -9.12 -18.22 -11.80
N ALA A 344 -8.54 -17.23 -11.11
CA ALA A 344 -8.10 -17.33 -9.71
C ALA A 344 -9.10 -18.02 -8.78
N SER A 345 -10.40 -17.76 -8.96
CA SER A 345 -11.49 -18.30 -8.13
C SER A 345 -11.83 -19.78 -8.41
N GLN A 346 -11.31 -20.33 -9.50
CA GLN A 346 -11.56 -21.72 -9.92
C GLN A 346 -10.35 -22.63 -9.63
N ALA A 347 -9.21 -22.04 -9.28
CA ALA A 347 -7.95 -22.70 -8.95
C ALA A 347 -7.87 -23.00 -7.44
N ASP A 348 -8.84 -23.74 -6.88
CA ASP A 348 -8.89 -24.06 -5.44
C ASP A 348 -7.97 -25.23 -5.04
N ASP A 349 -7.39 -25.94 -6.01
CA ASP A 349 -6.54 -27.11 -5.77
C ASP A 349 -5.06 -26.77 -6.00
N ALA A 350 -4.33 -26.67 -4.89
CA ALA A 350 -2.90 -26.35 -4.88
C ALA A 350 -1.98 -27.44 -5.49
N GLU A 351 -2.49 -28.65 -5.71
CA GLU A 351 -1.79 -29.69 -6.48
C GLU A 351 -2.01 -29.56 -8.00
N PHE A 352 -2.77 -28.55 -8.43
CA PHE A 352 -3.08 -28.27 -9.83
C PHE A 352 -3.71 -29.46 -10.58
N ARG A 353 -4.46 -30.34 -9.89
CA ARG A 353 -5.01 -31.56 -10.53
C ARG A 353 -6.07 -31.23 -11.56
N PHE A 354 -6.69 -30.06 -11.48
CA PHE A 354 -7.58 -29.52 -12.51
C PHE A 354 -6.88 -29.32 -13.86
N LEU A 355 -5.56 -29.16 -13.87
CA LEU A 355 -4.76 -29.08 -15.09
C LEU A 355 -4.27 -30.45 -15.59
N HIS A 356 -4.59 -31.56 -14.91
CA HIS A 356 -4.14 -32.89 -15.28
C HIS A 356 -5.20 -33.64 -16.12
N GLY A 357 -4.75 -34.45 -17.06
CA GLY A 357 -5.63 -35.26 -17.89
C GLY A 357 -4.97 -36.54 -18.39
N PRO A 358 -5.58 -37.24 -19.37
CA PRO A 358 -5.20 -38.61 -19.74
C PRO A 358 -3.74 -38.79 -20.17
N ALA A 359 -3.10 -37.76 -20.73
CA ALA A 359 -1.72 -37.79 -21.19
C ALA A 359 -0.72 -37.15 -20.22
N THR A 360 -1.18 -36.67 -19.06
CA THR A 360 -0.31 -36.15 -18.01
C THR A 360 0.43 -37.31 -17.34
N ASP A 361 1.76 -37.26 -17.31
CA ASP A 361 2.58 -38.31 -16.69
C ASP A 361 2.53 -38.23 -15.14
N PRO A 362 1.97 -39.24 -14.44
CA PRO A 362 1.85 -39.22 -12.99
C PRO A 362 3.21 -39.19 -12.27
N LYS A 363 4.25 -39.81 -12.86
CA LYS A 363 5.59 -39.82 -12.26
C LYS A 363 6.22 -38.42 -12.23
N THR A 364 5.90 -37.62 -13.24
CA THR A 364 6.37 -36.23 -13.31
C THR A 364 5.68 -35.37 -12.25
N VAL A 365 4.39 -35.58 -11.98
CA VAL A 365 3.64 -34.92 -10.90
C VAL A 365 4.24 -35.27 -9.53
N GLU A 366 4.47 -36.56 -9.27
CA GLU A 366 5.08 -37.04 -8.01
C GLU A 366 6.46 -36.41 -7.78
N ARG A 367 7.29 -36.37 -8.83
CA ARG A 367 8.61 -35.72 -8.77
C ARG A 367 8.52 -34.24 -8.40
N ILE A 368 7.51 -33.50 -8.86
CA ILE A 368 7.33 -32.09 -8.49
C ILE A 368 7.08 -31.97 -6.99
N GLY A 369 6.09 -32.70 -6.47
CA GLY A 369 5.74 -32.67 -5.04
C GLY A 369 6.92 -33.01 -4.14
N GLU A 370 7.67 -34.05 -4.52
CA GLU A 370 8.89 -34.49 -3.85
C GLU A 370 10.00 -33.44 -3.74
N HIS A 371 10.20 -32.61 -4.76
CA HIS A 371 11.21 -31.54 -4.72
C HIS A 371 10.71 -30.34 -3.90
N VAL A 372 9.43 -30.00 -4.06
CA VAL A 372 8.79 -28.92 -3.29
C VAL A 372 8.85 -29.22 -1.80
N GLU A 373 8.54 -30.45 -1.37
CA GLU A 373 8.63 -30.87 0.04
C GLU A 373 10.05 -30.77 0.62
N ARG A 374 11.07 -30.95 -0.22
CA ARG A 374 12.48 -30.82 0.17
C ARG A 374 13.00 -29.39 0.11
N GLY A 375 12.19 -28.42 -0.33
CA GLY A 375 12.60 -27.03 -0.51
C GLY A 375 13.50 -26.83 -1.73
N GLU A 376 13.44 -27.71 -2.72
CA GLU A 376 14.26 -27.66 -3.94
C GLU A 376 13.46 -27.17 -5.14
N THR A 377 14.08 -26.34 -5.97
CA THR A 377 13.47 -25.89 -7.24
C THR A 377 13.47 -27.04 -8.25
N VAL A 378 12.34 -27.24 -8.92
CA VAL A 378 12.18 -28.26 -9.96
C VAL A 378 11.60 -27.63 -11.21
N THR A 379 12.11 -28.03 -12.37
CA THR A 379 11.55 -27.67 -13.68
C THR A 379 11.26 -28.93 -14.45
N VAL A 380 10.03 -29.04 -14.98
CA VAL A 380 9.59 -30.18 -15.78
C VAL A 380 8.85 -29.70 -17.02
N GLU A 381 8.88 -30.50 -18.07
CA GLU A 381 8.01 -30.33 -19.23
C GLU A 381 6.99 -31.47 -19.22
N MET A 382 5.71 -31.13 -19.16
CA MET A 382 4.64 -32.12 -19.07
C MET A 382 3.40 -31.70 -19.84
N ILE A 383 2.56 -32.68 -20.18
CA ILE A 383 1.27 -32.39 -20.80
C ILE A 383 0.27 -32.00 -19.71
N THR A 384 -0.34 -30.85 -19.94
CA THR A 384 -1.28 -30.17 -19.05
C THR A 384 -2.52 -29.80 -19.87
N TYR A 385 -3.65 -29.56 -19.21
CA TYR A 385 -4.95 -29.36 -19.84
C TYR A 385 -5.53 -28.00 -19.46
N THR A 386 -6.09 -27.31 -20.45
CA THR A 386 -6.88 -26.09 -20.25
C THR A 386 -8.31 -26.41 -19.81
N SER A 387 -9.07 -25.40 -19.39
CA SER A 387 -10.44 -25.56 -18.85
C SER A 387 -11.44 -26.12 -19.86
N ASP A 388 -11.20 -25.96 -21.15
CA ASP A 388 -11.94 -26.57 -22.26
C ASP A 388 -11.51 -28.02 -22.57
N GLY A 389 -10.53 -28.56 -21.83
CA GLY A 389 -10.02 -29.93 -21.97
C GLY A 389 -8.95 -30.11 -23.05
N ARG A 390 -8.38 -29.03 -23.60
CA ARG A 390 -7.33 -29.12 -24.62
C ARG A 390 -5.95 -29.36 -23.97
N PRO A 391 -5.16 -30.35 -24.44
CA PRO A 391 -3.81 -30.59 -23.94
C PRO A 391 -2.79 -29.62 -24.55
N PHE A 392 -1.79 -29.21 -23.77
CA PHE A 392 -0.63 -28.43 -24.19
C PHE A 392 0.61 -28.86 -23.40
N TRP A 393 1.81 -28.63 -23.94
CA TRP A 393 3.06 -28.85 -23.21
C TRP A 393 3.36 -27.65 -22.33
N ASN A 394 3.24 -27.85 -21.02
CA ASN A 394 3.62 -26.87 -20.03
C ASN A 394 5.05 -27.14 -19.55
N ARG A 395 5.96 -26.17 -19.73
CA ARG A 395 7.21 -26.11 -19.00
C ARG A 395 6.93 -25.43 -17.67
N MET A 396 6.79 -26.25 -16.63
CA MET A 396 6.43 -25.84 -15.28
C MET A 396 7.68 -25.77 -14.39
N THR A 397 7.91 -24.63 -13.76
CA THR A 397 8.94 -24.46 -12.72
C THR A 397 8.28 -24.19 -11.38
N ALA A 398 8.57 -25.01 -10.37
CA ALA A 398 8.12 -24.79 -8.99
C ALA A 398 9.32 -24.42 -8.12
N THR A 399 9.24 -23.24 -7.49
CA THR A 399 10.28 -22.68 -6.62
C THR A 399 9.72 -22.50 -5.20
N PRO A 400 10.05 -23.40 -4.26
CA PRO A 400 9.62 -23.26 -2.87
C PRO A 400 10.36 -22.13 -2.16
N ILE A 401 9.64 -21.39 -1.31
CA ILE A 401 10.13 -20.31 -0.46
C ILE A 401 10.04 -20.78 0.99
N THR A 402 11.18 -20.80 1.67
CA THR A 402 11.30 -21.28 3.05
C THR A 402 11.37 -20.13 4.06
N ASP A 403 10.89 -20.39 5.27
CA ASP A 403 11.11 -19.50 6.41
C ASP A 403 12.48 -19.71 7.07
N ALA A 404 12.76 -18.96 8.14
CA ALA A 404 14.00 -19.08 8.90
C ALA A 404 14.22 -20.45 9.55
N THR A 405 13.19 -21.30 9.65
CA THR A 405 13.28 -22.67 10.20
C THR A 405 13.54 -23.72 9.12
N GLY A 406 13.51 -23.34 7.84
CA GLY A 406 13.62 -24.23 6.70
C GLY A 406 12.30 -24.87 6.27
N ALA A 407 11.17 -24.47 6.86
CA ALA A 407 9.85 -24.93 6.46
C ALA A 407 9.38 -24.17 5.21
N VAL A 408 8.80 -24.87 4.24
CA VAL A 408 8.22 -24.25 3.03
C VAL A 408 6.94 -23.51 3.42
N THR A 409 6.90 -22.21 3.12
CA THR A 409 5.74 -21.34 3.40
C THR A 409 4.98 -20.96 2.14
N HIS A 410 5.68 -20.83 1.02
CA HIS A 410 5.10 -20.49 -0.27
C HIS A 410 5.77 -21.31 -1.38
N VAL A 411 5.08 -21.50 -2.50
CA VAL A 411 5.63 -22.07 -3.72
C VAL A 411 5.30 -21.14 -4.86
N LEU A 412 6.33 -20.67 -5.57
CA LEU A 412 6.20 -19.85 -6.77
C LEU A 412 6.24 -20.77 -7.99
N GLY A 413 5.13 -20.81 -8.72
CA GLY A 413 4.95 -21.58 -9.95
C GLY A 413 5.07 -20.70 -11.19
N PHE A 414 5.83 -21.16 -12.19
CA PHE A 414 5.90 -20.57 -13.52
C PHE A 414 5.41 -21.57 -14.56
N HIS A 415 4.56 -21.12 -15.48
CA HIS A 415 3.88 -21.94 -16.48
C HIS A 415 4.10 -21.34 -17.87
N ASP A 416 4.75 -22.10 -18.74
CA ASP A 416 5.16 -21.65 -20.07
C ASP A 416 4.69 -22.66 -21.13
N ASP A 417 3.94 -22.18 -22.13
CA ASP A 417 3.45 -23.03 -23.24
C ASP A 417 4.58 -23.29 -24.23
N VAL A 418 5.14 -24.50 -24.15
CA VAL A 418 6.24 -24.93 -25.03
C VAL A 418 5.75 -25.89 -26.11
N THR A 419 4.44 -25.91 -26.39
CA THR A 419 3.82 -26.85 -27.33
C THR A 419 4.43 -26.76 -28.72
N ASP A 420 4.62 -25.54 -29.24
CA ASP A 420 5.11 -25.37 -30.61
C ASP A 420 6.59 -25.74 -30.74
N ARG A 421 7.39 -25.42 -29.72
CA ARG A 421 8.77 -25.91 -29.63
C ARG A 421 8.83 -27.43 -29.60
N LYS A 422 7.98 -28.08 -28.79
CA LYS A 422 7.90 -29.55 -28.71
C LYS A 422 7.44 -30.19 -30.02
N ARG A 423 6.53 -29.53 -30.76
CA ARG A 423 6.11 -29.95 -32.10
C ARG A 423 7.27 -29.89 -33.08
N GLY A 424 8.01 -28.79 -33.11
CA GLY A 424 9.21 -28.65 -33.91
C GLY A 424 10.25 -29.73 -33.60
N GLU A 425 10.55 -29.95 -32.32
CA GLU A 425 11.47 -31.01 -31.86
C GLU A 425 11.05 -32.40 -32.39
N LYS A 426 9.79 -32.80 -32.17
CA LYS A 426 9.27 -34.10 -32.64
C LYS A 426 9.27 -34.26 -34.16
N LEU A 427 8.97 -33.18 -34.88
CA LEU A 427 9.01 -33.16 -36.33
C LEU A 427 10.42 -33.43 -36.84
N LEU A 428 11.43 -32.79 -36.23
CA LEU A 428 12.82 -33.01 -36.57
C LEU A 428 13.28 -34.43 -36.25
N GLU A 429 12.81 -35.03 -35.15
CA GLU A 429 13.08 -36.43 -34.86
C GLU A 429 12.52 -37.36 -35.93
N ARG A 430 11.27 -37.15 -36.38
CA ARG A 430 10.64 -37.92 -37.47
C ARG A 430 11.36 -37.72 -38.79
N LEU A 431 11.66 -36.48 -39.15
CA LEU A 431 12.39 -36.14 -40.35
C LEU A 431 13.76 -36.82 -40.38
N ASN A 432 14.53 -36.77 -39.28
CA ASN A 432 15.83 -37.43 -39.18
C ASN A 432 15.69 -38.95 -39.36
N ARG A 433 14.60 -39.56 -38.90
CA ARG A 433 14.31 -40.98 -39.12
C ARG A 433 14.05 -41.29 -40.60
N VAL A 434 13.20 -40.51 -41.25
CA VAL A 434 12.86 -40.68 -42.69
C VAL A 434 14.08 -40.44 -43.58
N LEU A 435 14.84 -39.37 -43.34
CA LEU A 435 16.06 -39.07 -44.08
C LEU A 435 17.09 -40.19 -43.97
N ARG A 436 17.33 -40.72 -42.76
CA ARG A 436 18.24 -41.87 -42.57
C ARG A 436 17.80 -43.09 -43.36
N HIS A 437 16.48 -43.33 -43.44
CA HIS A 437 15.94 -44.45 -44.19
C HIS A 437 16.12 -44.25 -45.71
N ASN A 438 15.77 -43.08 -46.23
CA ASN A 438 15.89 -42.78 -47.67
C ASN A 438 17.34 -42.75 -48.12
N LEU A 439 18.21 -42.00 -47.45
CA LEU A 439 19.63 -41.96 -47.76
C LEU A 439 20.27 -43.36 -47.74
N ARG A 440 19.83 -44.25 -46.85
CA ARG A 440 20.33 -45.63 -46.81
C ARG A 440 19.86 -46.43 -48.03
N ASN A 441 18.62 -46.27 -48.45
CA ASN A 441 18.07 -46.96 -49.62
C ASN A 441 18.75 -46.47 -50.90
N ASP A 442 18.83 -45.16 -51.09
CA ASP A 442 19.44 -44.53 -52.26
C ASP A 442 20.92 -44.89 -52.37
N MET A 443 21.67 -44.82 -51.26
CA MET A 443 23.06 -45.29 -51.21
C MET A 443 23.20 -46.79 -51.52
N THR A 444 22.22 -47.62 -51.17
CA THR A 444 22.23 -49.06 -51.49
C THR A 444 22.03 -49.28 -53.00
N VAL A 445 21.17 -48.50 -53.64
CA VAL A 445 20.96 -48.52 -55.10
C VAL A 445 22.21 -48.01 -55.83
N LEU A 446 22.78 -46.87 -55.40
CA LEU A 446 24.03 -46.31 -55.95
C LEU A 446 25.20 -47.32 -55.87
N LEU A 447 25.33 -48.04 -54.76
CA LEU A 447 26.35 -49.09 -54.58
C LEU A 447 26.09 -50.29 -55.51
N GLY A 448 24.83 -50.73 -55.64
CA GLY A 448 24.45 -51.81 -56.54
C GLY A 448 24.70 -51.51 -58.02
N GLN A 449 24.50 -50.26 -58.45
CA GLN A 449 24.80 -49.79 -59.80
C GLN A 449 26.31 -49.58 -60.03
N SER A 450 27.04 -49.09 -59.03
CA SER A 450 28.51 -49.00 -59.07
C SER A 450 29.17 -50.37 -59.27
N ASP A 451 28.59 -51.43 -58.70
CA ASP A 451 29.02 -52.81 -58.95
C ASP A 451 28.68 -53.30 -60.38
N ARG A 452 27.61 -52.81 -61.01
CA ARG A 452 27.25 -53.10 -62.42
C ARG A 452 28.14 -52.38 -63.44
N LEU A 453 28.65 -51.19 -63.09
CA LEU A 453 29.68 -50.48 -63.87
C LEU A 453 30.99 -51.25 -63.92
N ARG A 454 31.25 -52.16 -62.96
CA ARG A 454 32.35 -53.13 -63.04
C ARG A 454 31.96 -54.34 -63.88
N GLY A 455 31.70 -54.14 -65.19
CA GLY A 455 31.66 -55.27 -66.12
C GLY A 455 30.88 -55.18 -67.44
N SER A 456 30.37 -54.03 -67.91
CA SER A 456 29.70 -53.99 -69.23
C SER A 456 29.68 -52.62 -69.93
N GLU A 457 29.43 -52.64 -71.25
CA GLU A 457 29.34 -51.47 -72.16
C GLU A 457 28.04 -50.62 -72.00
N ALA A 458 27.23 -50.84 -70.95
CA ALA A 458 25.97 -50.12 -70.71
C ALA A 458 26.14 -48.81 -69.90
N GLY A 459 27.17 -48.01 -70.21
CA GLY A 459 27.60 -46.88 -69.38
C GLY A 459 26.66 -45.66 -69.34
N ALA A 460 25.85 -45.44 -70.37
CA ALA A 460 24.98 -44.24 -70.46
C ALA A 460 23.73 -44.36 -69.58
N ALA A 461 22.95 -45.44 -69.72
CA ALA A 461 21.73 -45.64 -68.93
C ALA A 461 22.02 -45.73 -67.42
N VAL A 462 23.18 -46.28 -67.04
CA VAL A 462 23.59 -46.33 -65.62
C VAL A 462 24.07 -44.96 -65.13
N ALA A 463 24.65 -44.11 -66.00
CA ALA A 463 25.00 -42.75 -65.63
C ALA A 463 23.75 -41.89 -65.41
N ASP A 464 22.75 -41.99 -66.29
CA ASP A 464 21.47 -41.28 -66.15
C ASP A 464 20.75 -41.69 -64.85
N GLU A 465 20.76 -42.99 -64.52
CA GLU A 465 20.15 -43.52 -63.28
C GLU A 465 20.91 -43.05 -62.02
N LEU A 466 22.26 -42.99 -62.07
CA LEU A 466 23.08 -42.45 -60.97
C LEU A 466 22.88 -40.94 -60.79
N GLU A 467 22.79 -40.18 -61.89
CA GLU A 467 22.53 -38.74 -61.85
C GLU A 467 21.16 -38.44 -61.24
N SER A 468 20.13 -39.22 -61.59
CA SER A 468 18.79 -39.14 -60.97
C SER A 468 18.85 -39.38 -59.46
N ILE A 469 19.52 -40.45 -59.01
CA ILE A 469 19.58 -40.76 -57.57
C ILE A 469 20.38 -39.70 -56.78
N VAL A 470 21.43 -39.12 -57.38
CA VAL A 470 22.17 -38.01 -56.76
C VAL A 470 21.29 -36.75 -56.68
N GLY A 471 20.49 -36.47 -57.71
CA GLY A 471 19.46 -35.42 -57.69
C GLY A 471 18.49 -35.60 -56.53
N ASP A 472 17.85 -36.77 -56.43
CA ASP A 472 16.89 -37.10 -55.37
C ASP A 472 17.49 -36.92 -53.96
N VAL A 473 18.76 -37.31 -53.76
CA VAL A 473 19.47 -37.16 -52.48
C VAL A 473 19.75 -35.69 -52.14
N LEU A 474 20.10 -34.87 -53.14
CA LEU A 474 20.33 -33.44 -52.94
C LEU A 474 19.03 -32.72 -52.61
N GLU A 475 17.95 -33.00 -53.34
CA GLU A 475 16.60 -32.47 -53.06
C GLU A 475 16.14 -32.85 -51.64
N LEU A 476 16.32 -34.12 -51.25
CA LEU A 476 16.02 -34.57 -49.89
C LEU A 476 16.78 -33.77 -48.83
N ALA A 477 18.07 -33.50 -49.06
CA ALA A 477 18.90 -32.74 -48.13
C ALA A 477 18.52 -31.26 -48.05
N GLU A 478 18.10 -30.65 -49.17
CA GLU A 478 17.65 -29.26 -49.21
C GLU A 478 16.29 -29.07 -48.55
N GLY A 479 15.32 -29.95 -48.87
CA GLY A 479 14.00 -29.98 -48.22
C GLY A 479 14.12 -30.17 -46.71
N ALA A 480 14.99 -31.09 -46.27
CA ALA A 480 15.29 -31.30 -44.85
C ALA A 480 15.80 -30.03 -44.15
N ARG A 481 16.73 -29.30 -44.78
CA ARG A 481 17.29 -28.05 -44.22
C ARG A 481 16.25 -26.94 -44.17
N ARG A 482 15.37 -26.85 -45.18
CA ARG A 482 14.28 -25.85 -45.23
C ARG A 482 13.31 -26.10 -44.07
N LEU A 483 12.94 -27.35 -43.86
CA LEU A 483 12.06 -27.75 -42.78
C LEU A 483 12.71 -27.60 -41.39
N GLU A 484 14.01 -27.90 -41.25
CA GLU A 484 14.75 -27.65 -40.00
C GLU A 484 14.75 -26.19 -39.58
N ARG A 485 14.92 -25.28 -40.55
CA ARG A 485 14.85 -23.84 -40.27
C ARG A 485 13.45 -23.44 -39.79
N LEU A 486 12.41 -23.92 -40.45
CA LEU A 486 11.03 -23.57 -40.12
C LEU A 486 10.58 -24.14 -38.76
N ALA A 487 10.96 -25.39 -38.45
CA ALA A 487 10.65 -26.03 -37.17
C ALA A 487 11.30 -25.36 -35.95
N ARG A 488 12.37 -24.56 -36.17
CA ARG A 488 13.04 -23.79 -35.11
C ARG A 488 12.49 -22.37 -34.94
N GLN A 489 11.75 -21.86 -35.92
CA GLN A 489 11.18 -20.52 -35.82
C GLN A 489 10.04 -20.51 -34.79
N PRO A 490 9.88 -19.41 -34.01
CA PRO A 490 8.73 -19.24 -33.13
C PRO A 490 7.42 -19.26 -33.93
N TRP A 491 6.32 -19.60 -33.26
CA TRP A 491 5.00 -19.51 -33.86
C TRP A 491 4.51 -18.07 -33.74
N GLU A 492 4.49 -17.37 -34.87
CA GLU A 492 4.15 -15.94 -34.96
C GLU A 492 3.09 -15.76 -36.05
N PRO A 493 1.81 -15.99 -35.73
CA PRO A 493 0.74 -15.70 -36.68
C PRO A 493 0.69 -14.19 -36.98
N GLU A 494 0.47 -13.86 -38.24
CA GLU A 494 0.29 -12.49 -38.72
C GLU A 494 -0.94 -12.38 -39.63
N ARG A 495 -1.31 -11.15 -39.98
CA ARG A 495 -2.32 -10.88 -41.00
C ARG A 495 -1.67 -10.92 -42.37
N LEU A 496 -2.10 -11.85 -43.21
CA LEU A 496 -1.60 -12.01 -44.56
C LEU A 496 -2.69 -11.70 -45.58
N ASP A 497 -2.44 -10.73 -46.45
CA ASP A 497 -3.27 -10.50 -47.63
C ASP A 497 -3.06 -11.65 -48.65
N PRO A 498 -4.09 -12.43 -49.00
CA PRO A 498 -3.98 -13.53 -49.97
C PRO A 498 -3.38 -13.10 -51.31
N ALA A 499 -3.71 -11.89 -51.78
CA ALA A 499 -3.18 -11.40 -53.06
C ALA A 499 -1.66 -11.16 -52.99
N THR A 500 -1.20 -10.55 -51.90
CA THR A 500 0.24 -10.35 -51.65
C THR A 500 0.97 -11.69 -51.47
N VAL A 501 0.41 -12.64 -50.72
CA VAL A 501 1.00 -13.97 -50.53
C VAL A 501 1.19 -14.69 -51.87
N VAL A 502 0.16 -14.70 -52.72
CA VAL A 502 0.24 -15.34 -54.04
C VAL A 502 1.24 -14.61 -54.93
N ALA A 503 1.21 -13.29 -54.99
CA ALA A 503 2.13 -12.50 -55.83
C ALA A 503 3.61 -12.73 -55.47
N GLU A 504 3.93 -12.80 -54.18
CA GLU A 504 5.29 -13.06 -53.71
C GLU A 504 5.70 -14.53 -53.91
N ALA A 505 4.76 -15.47 -53.75
CA ALA A 505 5.04 -16.90 -53.91
C ALA A 505 5.30 -17.31 -55.36
N VAL A 506 4.70 -16.64 -56.34
CA VAL A 506 4.84 -16.98 -57.77
C VAL A 506 6.02 -16.30 -58.47
N ALA A 507 6.64 -15.28 -57.85
CA ALA A 507 7.66 -14.48 -58.52
C ALA A 507 8.90 -15.30 -58.92
N ASP A 508 9.41 -16.13 -58.00
CA ASP A 508 10.62 -16.93 -58.24
C ASP A 508 10.38 -18.14 -59.17
N PRO A 509 9.29 -18.93 -59.03
CA PRO A 509 8.97 -19.97 -60.01
C PRO A 509 8.76 -19.44 -61.43
N LEU A 510 8.11 -18.27 -61.59
CA LEU A 510 7.88 -17.66 -62.91
C LEU A 510 9.18 -17.21 -63.59
N ASP A 511 10.16 -16.71 -62.82
CA ASP A 511 11.48 -16.35 -63.33
C ASP A 511 12.27 -17.59 -63.81
N ARG A 512 12.03 -18.75 -63.20
CA ARG A 512 12.68 -20.03 -63.54
C ARG A 512 12.00 -20.77 -64.70
N HIS A 513 10.70 -20.56 -64.89
CA HIS A 513 9.89 -21.18 -65.95
C HIS A 513 9.16 -20.12 -66.81
N PRO A 514 9.88 -19.33 -67.63
CA PRO A 514 9.31 -18.23 -68.41
C PRO A 514 8.30 -18.67 -69.49
N GLU A 515 8.30 -19.94 -69.87
CA GLU A 515 7.36 -20.56 -70.83
C GLU A 515 6.01 -20.94 -70.23
N ALA A 516 5.88 -21.00 -68.90
CA ALA A 516 4.65 -21.38 -68.22
C ALA A 516 3.65 -20.24 -68.14
N THR A 517 2.35 -20.57 -68.13
CA THR A 517 1.27 -19.58 -67.95
C THR A 517 0.69 -19.70 -66.56
N LEU A 518 0.91 -18.67 -65.74
CA LEU A 518 0.36 -18.57 -64.38
C LEU A 518 -0.80 -17.58 -64.35
N THR A 519 -1.96 -18.05 -63.89
CA THR A 519 -3.13 -17.20 -63.65
C THR A 519 -3.56 -17.28 -62.19
N HIS A 520 -4.04 -16.16 -61.64
CA HIS A 520 -4.57 -16.14 -60.29
C HIS A 520 -5.89 -15.38 -60.18
N GLU A 521 -6.82 -15.92 -59.39
CA GLU A 521 -8.12 -15.33 -59.07
C GLU A 521 -8.29 -15.25 -57.55
N ILE A 522 -8.19 -14.04 -56.98
CA ILE A 522 -8.39 -13.79 -55.56
C ILE A 522 -9.80 -13.22 -55.37
N ALA A 523 -10.70 -14.04 -54.85
CA ALA A 523 -12.11 -13.72 -54.64
C ALA A 523 -12.47 -13.78 -53.15
N THR A 524 -11.74 -12.98 -52.36
CA THR A 524 -11.97 -12.75 -50.93
C THR A 524 -11.48 -11.35 -50.56
N ASP A 525 -12.21 -10.68 -49.66
CA ASP A 525 -11.81 -9.41 -49.03
C ASP A 525 -11.22 -9.64 -47.63
N ARG A 526 -11.07 -10.91 -47.20
CA ARG A 526 -10.55 -11.29 -45.89
C ARG A 526 -9.06 -11.61 -45.97
N GLU A 527 -8.37 -11.39 -44.86
CA GLU A 527 -6.96 -11.75 -44.70
C GLU A 527 -6.84 -13.17 -44.13
N ILE A 528 -5.66 -13.78 -44.18
CA ILE A 528 -5.35 -15.07 -43.56
C ILE A 528 -4.65 -14.82 -42.22
N CYS A 529 -5.09 -15.45 -41.12
CA CYS A 529 -4.24 -15.58 -39.91
C CYS A 529 -3.31 -16.80 -40.09
N ALA A 530 -2.08 -16.54 -40.53
CA ALA A 530 -1.00 -17.52 -40.60
C ALA A 530 0.36 -16.80 -40.56
N GLY A 531 1.46 -17.55 -40.50
CA GLY A 531 2.81 -16.98 -40.49
C GLY A 531 3.38 -16.77 -41.89
N ALA A 532 4.45 -15.99 -41.97
CA ALA A 532 5.10 -15.63 -43.23
C ALA A 532 5.49 -16.83 -44.11
N GLU A 533 5.73 -18.00 -43.49
CA GLU A 533 6.03 -19.27 -44.16
C GLU A 533 4.90 -19.79 -45.05
N THR A 534 3.67 -19.29 -44.96
CA THR A 534 2.59 -19.64 -45.89
C THR A 534 2.97 -19.36 -47.34
N ARG A 535 3.79 -18.33 -47.59
CA ARG A 535 4.36 -18.05 -48.93
C ARG A 535 5.20 -19.20 -49.45
N ILE A 536 5.97 -19.84 -48.57
CA ILE A 536 6.79 -21.02 -48.91
C ILE A 536 5.86 -22.16 -49.30
N ALA A 537 4.78 -22.41 -48.56
CA ALA A 537 3.82 -23.46 -48.90
C ALA A 537 3.18 -23.23 -50.29
N VAL A 538 2.79 -22.00 -50.62
CA VAL A 538 2.23 -21.68 -51.95
C VAL A 538 3.29 -21.84 -53.04
N ALA A 539 4.51 -21.33 -52.81
CA ALA A 539 5.61 -21.45 -53.78
C ALA A 539 5.97 -22.91 -54.07
N GLU A 540 5.99 -23.77 -53.04
CA GLU A 540 6.22 -25.22 -53.19
C GLU A 540 5.14 -25.88 -54.05
N LEU A 541 3.87 -25.53 -53.88
CA LEU A 541 2.80 -26.07 -54.71
C LEU A 541 2.90 -25.61 -56.17
N VAL A 542 3.27 -24.35 -56.39
CA VAL A 542 3.48 -23.80 -57.73
C VAL A 542 4.69 -24.46 -58.41
N GLU A 543 5.78 -24.68 -57.67
CA GLU A 543 6.96 -25.39 -58.17
C GLU A 543 6.61 -26.81 -58.63
N ASN A 544 5.93 -27.57 -57.76
CA ASN A 544 5.50 -28.94 -58.08
C ASN A 544 4.58 -28.97 -59.30
N ALA A 545 3.74 -27.96 -59.48
CA ALA A 545 2.87 -27.84 -60.65
C ALA A 545 3.64 -27.56 -61.95
N LEU A 546 4.78 -26.86 -61.89
CA LEU A 546 5.60 -26.48 -63.04
C LEU A 546 6.62 -27.54 -63.45
N GLU A 547 7.17 -28.30 -62.48
CA GLU A 547 8.21 -29.32 -62.74
C GLU A 547 7.67 -30.63 -63.36
N HIS A 548 6.35 -30.88 -63.30
CA HIS A 548 5.75 -32.18 -63.61
C HIS A 548 4.92 -32.25 -64.90
N ASP A 549 5.03 -31.25 -65.76
CA ASP A 549 4.38 -31.27 -67.08
C ASP A 549 5.32 -31.74 -68.18
N ASP A 550 4.92 -32.81 -68.88
CA ASP A 550 5.68 -33.40 -69.98
C ASP A 550 5.42 -32.69 -71.34
N ASP A 551 4.45 -31.76 -71.43
CA ASP A 551 4.04 -31.11 -72.70
C ASP A 551 3.79 -29.58 -72.56
N PRO A 552 4.84 -28.73 -72.64
CA PRO A 552 4.71 -27.28 -72.46
C PRO A 552 3.86 -26.59 -73.55
N PRO A 553 3.16 -25.48 -73.23
CA PRO A 553 3.29 -24.71 -71.99
C PRO A 553 2.28 -25.11 -70.90
N THR A 554 2.79 -25.40 -69.70
CA THR A 554 2.04 -25.70 -68.48
C THR A 554 1.18 -24.53 -68.03
N GLN A 555 -0.06 -24.81 -67.65
CA GLN A 555 -0.99 -23.81 -67.11
C GLN A 555 -1.26 -24.08 -65.64
N VAL A 556 -0.88 -23.11 -64.80
CA VAL A 556 -1.14 -23.15 -63.36
C VAL A 556 -2.16 -22.07 -63.00
N THR A 557 -3.24 -22.47 -62.33
CA THR A 557 -4.29 -21.60 -61.83
C THR A 557 -4.29 -21.57 -60.31
N ILE A 558 -4.17 -20.37 -59.73
CA ILE A 558 -4.21 -20.17 -58.28
C ILE A 558 -5.50 -19.45 -57.91
N THR A 559 -6.32 -20.02 -57.03
CA THR A 559 -7.54 -19.36 -56.56
C THR A 559 -7.55 -19.19 -55.06
N ALA A 560 -8.04 -18.06 -54.55
CA ALA A 560 -8.30 -17.87 -53.12
C ALA A 560 -9.77 -17.47 -52.92
N ARG A 561 -10.51 -18.22 -52.11
CA ARG A 561 -11.96 -18.03 -51.89
C ARG A 561 -12.34 -18.21 -50.42
N ASP A 562 -13.41 -17.52 -50.01
CA ASP A 562 -13.98 -17.69 -48.67
C ASP A 562 -14.71 -19.04 -48.55
N ASP A 563 -14.42 -19.78 -47.49
CA ASP A 563 -15.08 -21.03 -47.11
C ASP A 563 -15.39 -21.04 -45.60
N GLY A 564 -16.49 -20.39 -45.23
CA GLY A 564 -16.92 -20.27 -43.84
C GLY A 564 -15.91 -19.47 -43.01
N GLU A 565 -15.34 -20.08 -41.97
CA GLU A 565 -14.28 -19.47 -41.16
C GLU A 565 -12.89 -19.56 -41.81
N TRP A 566 -12.76 -20.23 -42.95
CA TRP A 566 -11.50 -20.51 -43.65
C TRP A 566 -11.38 -19.70 -44.94
N ILE A 567 -10.15 -19.47 -45.37
CA ILE A 567 -9.79 -19.10 -46.74
C ILE A 567 -9.23 -20.35 -47.40
N GLU A 568 -9.86 -20.76 -48.49
CA GLU A 568 -9.43 -21.88 -49.34
C GLU A 568 -8.52 -21.33 -50.44
N LEU A 569 -7.25 -21.71 -50.41
CA LEU A 569 -6.28 -21.41 -51.45
C LEU A 569 -5.97 -22.69 -52.23
N THR A 570 -6.20 -22.65 -53.54
CA THR A 570 -6.06 -23.80 -54.43
C THR A 570 -5.03 -23.49 -55.50
N VAL A 571 -4.12 -24.44 -55.75
CA VAL A 571 -3.21 -24.45 -56.90
C VAL A 571 -3.60 -25.63 -57.77
N ALA A 572 -3.94 -25.35 -59.03
CA ALA A 572 -4.36 -26.35 -60.00
C ALA A 572 -3.48 -26.30 -61.25
N ASP A 573 -3.01 -27.44 -61.73
CA ASP A 573 -2.27 -27.61 -62.98
C ASP A 573 -3.06 -28.39 -64.03
N ASP A 574 -2.57 -28.40 -65.28
CA ASP A 574 -3.07 -29.22 -66.39
C ASP A 574 -2.14 -30.40 -66.76
N GLY A 575 -1.24 -30.77 -65.84
CA GLY A 575 -0.26 -31.84 -66.03
C GLY A 575 -0.85 -33.26 -65.93
N PRO A 576 -0.01 -34.30 -65.89
CA PRO A 576 -0.44 -35.71 -65.90
C PRO A 576 -1.07 -36.20 -64.58
N GLY A 577 -1.12 -35.35 -63.55
CA GLY A 577 -1.65 -35.67 -62.23
C GLY A 577 -0.62 -36.32 -61.29
N VAL A 578 -0.73 -36.06 -59.99
CA VAL A 578 0.14 -36.68 -58.96
C VAL A 578 -0.20 -38.18 -58.77
N PRO A 579 0.79 -39.09 -58.70
CA PRO A 579 0.54 -40.52 -58.47
C PRO A 579 -0.21 -40.84 -57.17
N ASP A 580 -1.09 -41.85 -57.19
CA ASP A 580 -1.91 -42.29 -56.04
C ASP A 580 -1.09 -42.56 -54.76
N LEU A 581 0.14 -43.06 -54.91
CA LEU A 581 1.04 -43.40 -53.80
C LEU A 581 1.45 -42.17 -52.96
N GLU A 582 1.54 -40.99 -53.56
CA GLU A 582 1.89 -39.73 -52.87
C GLU A 582 0.67 -39.09 -52.19
N THR A 583 -0.52 -39.31 -52.76
CA THR A 583 -1.81 -38.87 -52.21
C THR A 583 -2.14 -39.59 -50.89
N ASP A 584 -1.82 -40.88 -50.78
CA ASP A 584 -2.03 -41.70 -49.58
C ASP A 584 -1.13 -41.30 -48.39
N VAL A 585 0.07 -40.77 -48.66
CA VAL A 585 1.02 -40.32 -47.61
C VAL A 585 0.47 -39.13 -46.83
N ILE A 586 -0.21 -38.21 -47.53
CA ILE A 586 -0.78 -37.00 -46.95
C ILE A 586 -2.09 -37.31 -46.20
N ALA A 587 -2.90 -38.22 -46.74
CA ALA A 587 -4.20 -38.59 -46.17
C ALA A 587 -4.08 -39.49 -44.91
N SER A 588 -3.09 -40.37 -44.84
CA SER A 588 -2.94 -41.33 -43.74
C SER A 588 -2.23 -40.76 -42.50
N GLY A 589 -1.40 -39.74 -42.67
CA GLY A 589 -0.56 -39.20 -41.58
C GLY A 589 0.46 -40.22 -41.03
N GLU A 590 0.65 -41.35 -41.71
CA GLU A 590 1.59 -42.40 -41.34
C GLU A 590 2.96 -42.20 -42.01
N GLU A 591 4.01 -42.63 -41.32
CA GLU A 591 5.38 -42.60 -41.86
C GLU A 591 5.58 -43.69 -42.92
N THR A 592 5.19 -43.39 -44.14
CA THR A 592 5.57 -44.18 -45.31
C THR A 592 6.92 -43.69 -45.84
N PRO A 593 7.73 -44.56 -46.49
CA PRO A 593 8.94 -44.13 -47.17
C PRO A 593 8.56 -43.09 -48.23
N LEU A 594 9.07 -41.86 -48.11
CA LEU A 594 8.92 -40.86 -49.16
C LEU A 594 9.61 -41.42 -50.40
N ALA A 595 8.84 -41.66 -51.47
CA ALA A 595 9.38 -42.10 -52.74
C ALA A 595 10.07 -40.92 -53.44
N HIS A 596 11.29 -41.12 -53.94
CA HIS A 596 11.99 -40.24 -54.90
C HIS A 596 12.17 -38.76 -54.53
N GLY A 597 12.30 -38.38 -53.26
CA GLY A 597 12.58 -36.98 -52.87
C GLY A 597 11.40 -36.00 -52.94
N ARG A 598 10.50 -36.20 -53.91
CA ARG A 598 9.33 -35.38 -54.27
C ARG A 598 8.30 -35.20 -53.14
N GLY A 599 8.15 -36.20 -52.27
CA GLY A 599 7.18 -36.14 -51.16
C GLY A 599 7.52 -35.16 -50.02
N LEU A 600 8.75 -34.62 -49.93
CA LEU A 600 9.12 -33.68 -48.86
C LEU A 600 8.49 -32.28 -49.04
N GLY A 601 8.32 -31.80 -50.27
CA GLY A 601 7.71 -30.49 -50.54
C GLY A 601 6.25 -30.47 -50.11
N LEU A 602 5.47 -31.49 -50.48
CA LEU A 602 4.08 -31.64 -50.05
C LEU A 602 3.95 -31.87 -48.52
N TRP A 603 4.91 -32.57 -47.91
CA TRP A 603 4.95 -32.72 -46.45
C TRP A 603 5.22 -31.39 -45.74
N LEU A 604 6.09 -30.55 -46.33
CA LEU A 604 6.36 -29.20 -45.84
C LEU A 604 5.10 -28.33 -45.90
N VAL A 605 4.36 -28.37 -47.02
CA VAL A 605 3.07 -27.68 -47.17
C VAL A 605 2.09 -28.12 -46.09
N ASN A 606 1.90 -29.43 -45.92
CA ASN A 606 1.02 -29.96 -44.88
C ASN A 606 1.43 -29.50 -43.47
N TRP A 607 2.73 -29.48 -43.17
CA TRP A 607 3.22 -29.02 -41.87
C TRP A 607 2.94 -27.52 -41.63
N ILE A 608 3.21 -26.67 -42.63
CA ILE A 608 2.92 -25.22 -42.53
C ILE A 608 1.43 -24.98 -42.31
N VAL A 609 0.58 -25.66 -43.08
CA VAL A 609 -0.88 -25.46 -43.00
C VAL A 609 -1.44 -25.98 -41.66
N THR A 610 -1.03 -27.16 -41.21
CA THR A 610 -1.46 -27.73 -39.92
C THR A 610 -0.89 -26.97 -38.72
N ARG A 611 0.25 -26.28 -38.86
CA ARG A 611 0.81 -25.35 -37.86
C ARG A 611 -0.14 -24.18 -37.57
N TYR A 612 -0.95 -23.75 -38.52
CA TYR A 612 -1.95 -22.69 -38.31
C TYR A 612 -3.37 -23.23 -38.15
N GLY A 613 -3.49 -24.50 -37.74
CA GLY A 613 -4.78 -25.17 -37.51
C GLY A 613 -5.57 -25.48 -38.78
N GLY A 614 -4.95 -25.28 -39.95
CA GLY A 614 -5.53 -25.54 -41.26
C GLY A 614 -5.53 -27.01 -41.66
N SER A 615 -5.95 -27.27 -42.90
CA SER A 615 -5.89 -28.58 -43.54
C SER A 615 -5.39 -28.51 -44.98
N PHE A 616 -4.62 -29.51 -45.40
CA PHE A 616 -4.13 -29.66 -46.78
C PHE A 616 -4.71 -30.91 -47.43
N GLN A 617 -5.13 -30.81 -48.70
CA GLN A 617 -5.67 -31.90 -49.50
C GLN A 617 -5.13 -31.86 -50.92
N LEU A 618 -4.95 -33.04 -51.51
CA LEU A 618 -4.58 -33.21 -52.91
C LEU A 618 -5.65 -34.03 -53.62
N ARG A 619 -6.03 -33.64 -54.83
CA ARG A 619 -6.98 -34.37 -55.68
C ARG A 619 -6.50 -34.36 -57.13
N SER A 620 -6.73 -35.45 -57.86
CA SER A 620 -6.65 -35.43 -59.32
C SER A 620 -7.89 -34.73 -59.87
N GLY A 621 -7.70 -33.82 -60.82
CA GLY A 621 -8.77 -33.12 -61.51
C GLY A 621 -9.50 -34.04 -62.51
N ASP A 622 -10.80 -33.84 -62.66
CA ASP A 622 -11.66 -34.63 -63.56
C ASP A 622 -11.48 -34.26 -65.07
N GLY A 623 -10.36 -33.62 -65.44
CA GLY A 623 -10.04 -33.13 -66.79
C GLY A 623 -9.40 -34.18 -67.71
N ASP A 624 -9.33 -33.87 -69.02
CA ASP A 624 -8.56 -34.63 -70.02
C ASP A 624 -7.59 -33.67 -70.74
N PRO A 625 -6.28 -33.67 -70.42
CA PRO A 625 -5.61 -34.54 -69.44
C PRO A 625 -5.96 -34.22 -67.97
N PRO A 626 -5.85 -35.20 -67.05
CA PRO A 626 -6.20 -35.04 -65.64
C PRO A 626 -5.08 -34.36 -64.82
N GLY A 627 -5.19 -33.05 -64.61
CA GLY A 627 -4.25 -32.28 -63.79
C GLY A 627 -4.35 -32.51 -62.27
N THR A 628 -3.51 -31.85 -61.47
CA THR A 628 -3.58 -31.91 -59.99
C THR A 628 -4.25 -30.67 -59.42
N VAL A 629 -5.00 -30.85 -58.33
CA VAL A 629 -5.61 -29.78 -57.53
C VAL A 629 -5.14 -29.92 -56.09
N ALA A 630 -4.29 -29.00 -55.66
CA ALA A 630 -3.79 -28.89 -54.29
C ALA A 630 -4.55 -27.79 -53.54
N THR A 631 -5.23 -28.16 -52.47
CA THR A 631 -6.08 -27.24 -51.68
C THR A 631 -5.55 -27.10 -50.26
N MET A 632 -5.24 -25.87 -49.85
CA MET A 632 -4.96 -25.50 -48.47
C MET A 632 -6.10 -24.66 -47.89
N ARG A 633 -6.53 -25.00 -46.67
CA ARG A 633 -7.51 -24.21 -45.90
C ARG A 633 -6.80 -23.59 -44.72
N LEU A 634 -6.79 -22.25 -44.64
CA LEU A 634 -6.17 -21.48 -43.58
C LEU A 634 -7.20 -20.58 -42.89
N PRO A 635 -7.03 -20.21 -41.61
CA PRO A 635 -8.02 -19.40 -40.90
C PRO A 635 -8.18 -18.01 -41.55
N GLY A 636 -9.41 -17.65 -41.90
CA GLY A 636 -9.71 -16.33 -42.45
C GLY A 636 -10.02 -15.32 -41.34
N ILE A 637 -9.52 -14.10 -41.47
CA ILE A 637 -9.71 -13.01 -40.52
C ILE A 637 -10.30 -11.77 -41.20
N GLU A 638 -11.32 -11.18 -40.58
CA GLU A 638 -11.89 -9.90 -41.03
C GLU A 638 -10.95 -8.75 -40.68
N HIS A 639 -10.98 -7.67 -41.47
CA HIS A 639 -10.06 -6.54 -41.33
C HIS A 639 -10.07 -5.90 -39.92
N GLU A 640 -11.23 -5.82 -39.28
CA GLU A 640 -11.41 -5.18 -37.96
C GLU A 640 -11.28 -6.15 -36.76
N ALA A 641 -11.19 -7.47 -37.00
CA ALA A 641 -11.15 -8.44 -35.91
C ALA A 641 -9.81 -8.40 -35.13
N PRO A 642 -9.75 -8.75 -33.85
CA PRO A 642 -8.46 -8.99 -33.20
C PRO A 642 -7.82 -10.28 -33.76
N LEU A 643 -6.49 -10.27 -33.96
CA LEU A 643 -5.73 -11.39 -34.52
C LEU A 643 -6.02 -12.71 -33.78
N GLU A 644 -6.01 -12.64 -32.45
CA GLU A 644 -6.27 -13.76 -31.54
C GLU A 644 -7.60 -14.48 -31.77
N ALA A 645 -8.62 -13.78 -32.30
CA ALA A 645 -9.95 -14.38 -32.52
C ALA A 645 -9.99 -15.33 -33.73
N ALA A 646 -9.15 -15.09 -34.74
CA ALA A 646 -9.11 -15.94 -35.94
C ALA A 646 -8.01 -17.00 -35.86
N CYS A 647 -6.97 -16.76 -35.07
CA CYS A 647 -5.83 -17.66 -35.03
C CYS A 647 -6.20 -19.01 -34.43
N LYS A 648 -5.99 -20.07 -35.22
CA LYS A 648 -6.22 -21.45 -34.80
C LYS A 648 -4.90 -22.06 -34.36
N ARG A 649 -4.93 -22.74 -33.22
CA ARG A 649 -3.77 -23.50 -32.73
C ARG A 649 -3.59 -24.78 -33.57
N PRO A 650 -2.36 -25.32 -33.70
CA PRO A 650 -2.09 -26.41 -34.63
C PRO A 650 -2.96 -27.66 -34.43
N THR A 651 -3.40 -28.29 -35.53
CA THR A 651 -4.43 -29.34 -35.59
C THR A 651 -3.96 -30.74 -35.18
N THR A 652 -2.66 -31.03 -35.25
CA THR A 652 -2.08 -32.32 -34.79
C THR A 652 -1.16 -32.13 -33.59
N LEU A 653 -1.44 -32.86 -32.52
CA LEU A 653 -0.45 -33.13 -31.47
C LEU A 653 0.36 -34.30 -32.00
N GLY A 654 1.62 -34.10 -32.38
CA GLY A 654 2.48 -35.18 -32.88
C GLY A 654 2.56 -36.31 -31.86
N ARG A 655 1.65 -37.28 -31.96
CA ARG A 655 1.57 -38.49 -31.14
C ARG A 655 2.65 -39.44 -31.59
#